data_AF-A0A9E4JJC4-F1
#
_entry.id   AF-A0A9E4JJC4-F1
#
_cell.length_a   1.000
_cell.length_b   1.000
_cell.length_c   1.000
_cell.angle_alpha   90.00
_cell.angle_beta   90.00
_cell.angle_gamma   90.00
#
_symmetry.space_group_name_H-M   'P 1'
#
loop_
_entity.id
_entity.type
_entity.pdbx_description
1 polymer ?
#
loop_
_entity_poly.entity_id
_entity_poly.type
_entity_poly.pdbx_seq_one_letter_code
_entity_poly.pdbx_strand_id
1 'polypeptide(L)'
;MANTEATPTEGVAERLPSRTPPSRLRDLNDAYVPRATYRIQLTESFPFPQAQRQLAYLSELGISDVYTSPILQARPGSQHGYDVVDHGQVNQQLGGDRAFERFARAARQAGLGIVTDLVPNHMCVDGNDNRWWLDVLEHGPSSPYASHFDIDWRPPKPDLADQVLLPVLGEQYGRVLENQLTVQLVDGRFRAALSYAWFPLAPRSWMHILAIALERLRAEADPEATIVLELESIIRALEHLPLRTETEPDRVRERRRETTIIYRRMANLTVDPTARGAMEAALLVVNGTRGEPRSFDTLERILAEQAYRLSFWRVAADEINYRRFFDINELAAIRVELPEVFEAVHRLALRHAAAGWLTGLRIDHVDGLFDPQKYLQDLQSAWKAVTGHPAYVVVEKILGPDETLPNTWPVAGTTGYDYLNLALSICIDPASQRAMEALARTVAEGPDRFSDVVRESKRLVVDTAMSSQLTVLARRLDRISEQHRYSRDFTLNSLQVALAQVITGFSVYRTYVQPGEDCPSPRDQAAIEQAIHFAKRHNPAMSGDIFDFIRDVLLLRDPDGLSHDELAERRDFVFRLQQVTGPVMAKGLEDTAFYRYFPLAAHNEVGGEPHRFGSSPEAFHRAQQRRLEETPHTLNATATHDTKRGEDTRLRIAVLSEMPGAWRRTVERWYALNERFASALPGGRAPSRHEEYLFYQTLVGTWPIGGLPSAPDYVARISGYMEKALKEAKQHTSWISPNEAHDQAVKAFVAAALDPARNADFLTDLERFVRKPQWAGYWNGLVQTLLKVTSPGGSGHLSGNRVLGLEPGRSRQPAPGRLRATSPCACVAEQAVRGVSNAGRGAPGSSPARRTRQTLGLAPRTGSQEKTPSGVHTGTLRAPRGLGRSRRSGHCLRARGRGQSRPHRGGPVLDPLRSQLSSAARVRVGEHGAHLSTQRFAASLAEHPDERDLDRLERR
;
A
#
# COMPACT_ATOMS: atom_id res chain seq x y z
N MET A 1 -9.81 69.91 -19.45
CA MET A 1 -8.83 71.02 -19.56
C MET A 1 -7.54 70.47 -20.15
N ALA A 2 -6.55 71.31 -20.44
CA ALA A 2 -5.49 71.04 -21.42
C ALA A 2 -4.35 70.11 -20.93
N ASN A 3 -3.52 69.71 -21.90
CA ASN A 3 -2.35 68.84 -21.79
C ASN A 3 -1.27 69.35 -20.83
N THR A 4 -0.48 68.41 -20.31
CA THR A 4 1.00 68.49 -20.39
C THR A 4 1.54 67.10 -20.74
N GLU A 5 2.63 67.06 -21.48
CA GLU A 5 3.25 65.83 -21.99
C GLU A 5 4.21 65.21 -20.98
N ALA A 6 4.39 63.89 -21.06
CA ALA A 6 5.50 63.18 -20.45
C ALA A 6 5.99 62.09 -21.42
N THR A 7 7.26 62.15 -21.80
CA THR A 7 7.88 61.21 -22.75
C THR A 7 8.02 59.80 -22.17
N PRO A 8 7.79 58.73 -22.94
CA PRO A 8 8.09 57.38 -22.49
C PRO A 8 9.61 57.18 -22.41
N THR A 9 10.12 56.93 -21.20
CA THR A 9 11.49 56.43 -21.02
C THR A 9 11.55 54.97 -21.43
N GLU A 10 12.59 54.59 -22.17
CA GLU A 10 12.82 53.19 -22.56
C GLU A 10 13.13 52.37 -21.30
N GLY A 11 12.15 51.55 -20.90
CA GLY A 11 12.31 50.62 -19.77
C GLY A 11 13.34 49.55 -20.11
N VAL A 12 14.58 49.73 -19.65
CA VAL A 12 15.65 48.75 -19.74
C VAL A 12 15.14 47.42 -19.20
N ALA A 13 15.12 46.39 -20.06
CA ALA A 13 14.73 45.05 -19.63
C ALA A 13 15.73 44.53 -18.59
N GLU A 14 15.31 44.49 -17.32
CA GLU A 14 16.10 43.88 -16.25
C GLU A 14 16.41 42.43 -16.62
N ARG A 15 17.66 42.17 -17.00
CA ARG A 15 18.17 40.80 -17.08
C ARG A 15 18.20 40.25 -15.67
N LEU A 16 17.23 39.40 -15.33
CA LEU A 16 17.25 38.59 -14.12
C LEU A 16 18.67 38.01 -13.93
N PRO A 17 19.27 38.17 -12.74
CA PRO A 17 20.66 37.79 -12.53
C PRO A 17 20.83 36.31 -12.83
N SER A 18 21.85 35.97 -13.63
CA SER A 18 22.09 34.61 -14.10
C SER A 18 22.43 33.68 -12.93
N ARG A 19 21.40 33.08 -12.33
CA ARG A 19 21.53 32.09 -11.27
C ARG A 19 22.36 30.92 -11.79
N THR A 20 23.44 30.62 -11.09
CA THR A 20 24.20 29.38 -11.27
C THR A 20 23.22 28.21 -11.16
N PRO A 21 23.16 27.29 -12.14
CA PRO A 21 22.25 26.14 -12.06
C PRO A 21 22.58 25.31 -10.80
N PRO A 22 21.56 24.76 -10.10
CA PRO A 22 21.76 24.06 -8.83
C PRO A 22 22.71 22.86 -8.98
N SER A 23 23.49 22.60 -7.92
CA SER A 23 24.56 21.60 -7.88
C SER A 23 24.19 20.27 -8.50
N ARG A 24 23.00 19.72 -8.15
CA ARG A 24 22.48 18.45 -8.66
C ARG A 24 22.47 18.32 -10.20
N LEU A 25 22.34 19.42 -10.95
CA LEU A 25 22.37 19.36 -12.42
C LEU A 25 23.79 19.17 -12.97
N ARG A 26 24.82 19.60 -12.23
CA ARG A 26 26.23 19.33 -12.57
C ARG A 26 26.60 17.88 -12.28
N ASP A 27 26.09 17.33 -11.19
CA ASP A 27 26.32 15.94 -10.76
C ASP A 27 25.67 14.92 -11.71
N LEU A 28 24.68 15.37 -12.50
CA LEU A 28 23.96 14.60 -13.51
C LEU A 28 24.39 14.91 -14.96
N ASN A 29 25.45 15.69 -15.16
CA ASN A 29 26.07 15.81 -16.48
C ASN A 29 26.44 14.41 -17.02
N ASP A 30 26.28 14.22 -18.32
CA ASP A 30 26.49 12.95 -19.05
C ASP A 30 25.55 11.79 -18.66
N ALA A 31 24.52 12.02 -17.82
CA ALA A 31 23.46 11.04 -17.59
C ALA A 31 22.54 10.90 -18.81
N TYR A 32 22.11 9.68 -19.15
CA TYR A 32 21.04 9.46 -20.12
C TYR A 32 19.71 9.96 -19.54
N VAL A 33 19.04 10.90 -20.20
CA VAL A 33 17.73 11.42 -19.75
C VAL A 33 16.60 10.89 -20.64
N PRO A 34 15.59 10.19 -20.08
CA PRO A 34 14.38 9.81 -20.79
C PRO A 34 13.64 11.02 -21.39
N ARG A 35 13.29 10.93 -22.67
CA ARG A 35 12.39 11.91 -23.33
C ARG A 35 10.93 11.70 -22.94
N ALA A 36 10.49 10.47 -22.72
CA ALA A 36 9.11 10.16 -22.32
C ALA A 36 9.05 8.79 -21.64
N THR A 37 8.31 8.69 -20.53
CA THR A 37 8.22 7.45 -19.74
C THR A 37 6.83 6.83 -19.80
N TYR A 38 6.76 5.51 -19.94
CA TYR A 38 5.50 4.76 -19.92
C TYR A 38 5.47 3.75 -18.76
N ARG A 39 4.56 3.93 -17.78
CA ARG A 39 4.48 3.03 -16.62
C ARG A 39 3.83 1.70 -17.00
N ILE A 40 4.58 0.62 -16.81
CA ILE A 40 4.11 -0.76 -16.91
C ILE A 40 3.97 -1.32 -15.50
N GLN A 41 2.74 -1.59 -15.09
CA GLN A 41 2.48 -2.37 -13.88
C GLN A 41 2.61 -3.86 -14.21
N LEU A 42 3.67 -4.48 -13.70
CA LEU A 42 3.95 -5.90 -13.87
C LEU A 42 3.23 -6.71 -12.78
N THR A 43 2.70 -7.87 -13.16
CA THR A 43 2.00 -8.82 -12.29
C THR A 43 2.15 -10.24 -12.87
N GLU A 44 1.72 -11.28 -12.15
CA GLU A 44 1.60 -12.65 -12.69
C GLU A 44 0.67 -12.74 -13.92
N SER A 45 -0.34 -11.86 -14.03
CA SER A 45 -1.21 -11.76 -15.21
C SER A 45 -0.59 -10.93 -16.35
N PHE A 46 0.32 -9.99 -16.03
CA PHE A 46 1.08 -9.18 -17.00
C PHE A 46 2.61 -9.23 -16.75
N PRO A 47 3.24 -10.40 -16.92
CA PRO A 47 4.68 -10.62 -16.70
C PRO A 47 5.54 -10.06 -17.85
N PHE A 48 6.87 -10.17 -17.76
CA PHE A 48 7.78 -9.67 -18.80
C PHE A 48 7.43 -10.13 -20.24
N PRO A 49 7.02 -11.38 -20.52
CA PRO A 49 6.60 -11.78 -21.87
C PRO A 49 5.34 -11.06 -22.38
N GLN A 50 4.45 -10.61 -21.48
CA GLN A 50 3.26 -9.82 -21.83
C GLN A 50 3.65 -8.37 -22.14
N ALA A 51 4.47 -7.76 -21.29
CA ALA A 51 5.01 -6.42 -21.49
C ALA A 51 5.86 -6.31 -22.76
N GLN A 52 6.67 -7.33 -23.07
CA GLN A 52 7.50 -7.41 -24.27
C GLN A 52 6.70 -7.21 -25.57
N ARG A 53 5.44 -7.68 -25.61
CA ARG A 53 4.56 -7.55 -26.78
C ARG A 53 4.05 -6.13 -27.03
N GLN A 54 4.21 -5.21 -26.07
CA GLN A 54 3.83 -3.81 -26.23
C GLN A 54 4.98 -2.92 -26.73
N LEU A 55 6.23 -3.36 -26.64
CA LEU A 55 7.42 -2.52 -26.85
C LEU A 55 7.46 -1.86 -28.25
N ALA A 56 7.09 -2.60 -29.31
CA ALA A 56 7.01 -2.05 -30.65
C ALA A 56 5.96 -0.92 -30.76
N TYR A 57 4.77 -1.12 -30.17
CA TYR A 57 3.73 -0.09 -30.11
C TYR A 57 4.19 1.12 -29.28
N LEU A 58 4.86 0.93 -28.14
CA LEU A 58 5.34 2.04 -27.31
C LEU A 58 6.43 2.87 -28.02
N SER A 59 7.29 2.23 -28.81
CA SER A 59 8.27 2.91 -29.67
C SER A 59 7.58 3.72 -30.78
N GLU A 60 6.60 3.14 -31.49
CA GLU A 60 5.74 3.85 -32.45
C GLU A 60 4.98 5.03 -31.80
N LEU A 61 4.63 4.91 -30.52
CA LEU A 61 3.94 5.92 -29.73
C LEU A 61 4.81 7.13 -29.34
N GLY A 62 6.13 7.06 -29.57
CA GLY A 62 7.11 8.10 -29.21
C GLY A 62 7.68 8.01 -27.79
N ILE A 63 7.43 6.90 -27.05
CA ILE A 63 8.04 6.66 -25.74
C ILE A 63 9.56 6.45 -25.91
N SER A 64 10.39 6.92 -24.98
CA SER A 64 11.82 6.56 -24.95
C SER A 64 12.14 5.46 -23.94
N ASP A 65 11.41 5.41 -22.83
CA ASP A 65 11.71 4.50 -21.72
C ASP A 65 10.44 3.86 -21.17
N VAL A 66 10.48 2.55 -20.96
CA VAL A 66 9.48 1.87 -20.13
C VAL A 66 9.85 2.02 -18.67
N TYR A 67 8.91 2.51 -17.87
CA TYR A 67 9.05 2.61 -16.42
C TYR A 67 8.35 1.39 -15.81
N THR A 68 9.10 0.37 -15.39
CA THR A 68 8.51 -0.82 -14.77
C THR A 68 8.21 -0.59 -13.29
N SER A 69 7.15 -1.22 -12.77
CA SER A 69 7.00 -1.48 -11.33
C SER A 69 8.15 -2.35 -10.78
N PRO A 70 8.27 -2.54 -9.45
CA PRO A 70 9.37 -3.31 -8.87
C PRO A 70 9.52 -4.71 -9.49
N ILE A 71 10.76 -5.06 -9.83
CA ILE A 71 11.11 -6.32 -10.51
C ILE A 71 11.73 -7.38 -9.58
N LEU A 72 12.07 -6.98 -8.36
CA LEU A 72 12.65 -7.85 -7.33
C LEU A 72 11.63 -8.89 -6.86
N GLN A 73 12.08 -10.01 -6.29
CA GLN A 73 11.18 -11.03 -5.79
C GLN A 73 10.32 -10.47 -4.64
N ALA A 74 9.02 -10.36 -4.91
CA ALA A 74 8.00 -9.99 -3.95
C ALA A 74 7.24 -11.23 -3.47
N ARG A 75 6.35 -11.06 -2.48
CA ARG A 75 5.50 -12.13 -1.96
C ARG A 75 4.70 -12.84 -3.08
N PRO A 76 4.54 -14.17 -3.03
CA PRO A 76 3.72 -14.91 -3.98
C PRO A 76 2.29 -14.37 -4.09
N GLY A 77 1.87 -14.06 -5.32
CA GLY A 77 0.54 -13.54 -5.66
C GLY A 77 0.42 -12.00 -5.63
N SER A 78 1.50 -11.28 -5.32
CA SER A 78 1.52 -9.81 -5.32
C SER A 78 1.05 -9.21 -6.65
N GLN A 79 0.20 -8.17 -6.57
CA GLN A 79 -0.24 -7.37 -7.72
C GLN A 79 0.50 -6.03 -7.83
N HIS A 80 1.63 -5.84 -7.14
CA HIS A 80 2.35 -4.56 -7.14
C HIS A 80 3.88 -4.65 -7.05
N GLY A 81 4.44 -5.58 -6.27
CA GLY A 81 5.89 -5.80 -6.16
C GLY A 81 6.61 -5.04 -5.03
N TYR A 82 5.94 -4.09 -4.35
CA TYR A 82 6.52 -3.37 -3.20
C TYR A 82 6.76 -4.24 -1.96
N ASP A 83 6.02 -5.33 -1.85
CA ASP A 83 6.15 -6.38 -0.84
C ASP A 83 7.35 -7.31 -1.12
N VAL A 84 8.54 -6.72 -1.24
CA VAL A 84 9.82 -7.41 -1.56
C VAL A 84 10.21 -8.39 -0.44
N VAL A 85 10.55 -9.63 -0.80
CA VAL A 85 11.00 -10.69 0.11
C VAL A 85 12.44 -11.13 -0.15
N ASP A 86 13.00 -10.84 -1.33
CA ASP A 86 14.40 -11.10 -1.68
C ASP A 86 14.90 -10.11 -2.76
N HIS A 87 15.92 -9.31 -2.42
CA HIS A 87 16.55 -8.35 -3.33
C HIS A 87 17.55 -9.00 -4.31
N GLY A 88 17.94 -10.26 -4.09
CA GLY A 88 19.00 -10.94 -4.83
C GLY A 88 18.59 -11.53 -6.20
N GLN A 89 17.28 -11.62 -6.49
CA GLN A 89 16.76 -12.24 -7.71
C GLN A 89 15.55 -11.49 -8.31
N VAL A 90 15.34 -11.65 -9.62
CA VAL A 90 14.14 -11.13 -10.30
C VAL A 90 12.94 -12.02 -9.99
N ASN A 91 11.76 -11.42 -9.82
CA ASN A 91 10.55 -12.13 -9.43
C ASN A 91 10.19 -13.28 -10.39
N GLN A 92 10.11 -14.51 -9.86
CA GLN A 92 9.82 -15.71 -10.63
C GLN A 92 8.42 -15.70 -11.26
N GLN A 93 7.42 -15.05 -10.63
CA GLN A 93 6.07 -14.89 -11.22
C GLN A 93 6.05 -13.93 -12.42
N LEU A 94 7.05 -13.06 -12.55
CA LEU A 94 7.27 -12.23 -13.75
C LEU A 94 8.07 -12.98 -14.84
N GLY A 95 8.58 -14.18 -14.51
CA GLY A 95 9.40 -15.05 -15.36
C GLY A 95 10.89 -15.10 -15.01
N GLY A 96 11.32 -14.46 -13.91
CA GLY A 96 12.70 -14.44 -13.43
C GLY A 96 13.71 -13.76 -14.37
N ASP A 97 14.99 -13.83 -14.01
CA ASP A 97 16.10 -13.14 -14.68
C ASP A 97 16.11 -13.40 -16.20
N ARG A 98 15.90 -14.65 -16.61
CA ARG A 98 15.85 -15.03 -18.04
C ARG A 98 14.72 -14.35 -18.81
N ALA A 99 13.60 -14.02 -18.18
CA ALA A 99 12.51 -13.28 -18.84
C ALA A 99 12.80 -11.78 -18.87
N PHE A 100 13.37 -11.23 -17.80
CA PHE A 100 13.84 -9.84 -17.76
C PHE A 100 14.91 -9.58 -18.82
N GLU A 101 15.92 -10.44 -18.98
CA GLU A 101 16.96 -10.28 -20.02
C GLU A 101 16.39 -10.28 -21.46
N ARG A 102 15.35 -11.10 -21.73
CA ARG A 102 14.67 -11.09 -23.03
C ARG A 102 13.87 -9.80 -23.24
N PHE A 103 13.20 -9.31 -22.20
CA PHE A 103 12.48 -8.04 -22.22
C PHE A 103 13.43 -6.86 -22.41
N ALA A 104 14.55 -6.80 -21.67
CA ALA A 104 15.56 -5.75 -21.80
C ALA A 104 16.26 -5.75 -23.17
N ARG A 105 16.56 -6.93 -23.71
CA ARG A 105 17.08 -7.06 -25.08
C ARG A 105 16.07 -6.58 -26.13
N ALA A 106 14.79 -6.92 -25.97
CA ALA A 106 13.72 -6.47 -26.85
C ALA A 106 13.44 -4.96 -26.74
N ALA A 107 13.55 -4.39 -25.53
CA ALA A 107 13.44 -2.94 -25.31
C ALA A 107 14.56 -2.21 -26.05
N ARG A 108 15.82 -2.60 -25.84
CA ARG A 108 16.98 -2.05 -26.56
C ARG A 108 16.84 -2.21 -28.09
N GLN A 109 16.30 -3.33 -28.57
CA GLN A 109 16.01 -3.54 -30.00
C GLN A 109 14.90 -2.63 -30.55
N ALA A 110 13.94 -2.22 -29.72
CA ALA A 110 12.89 -1.25 -30.06
C ALA A 110 13.34 0.22 -29.86
N GLY A 111 14.61 0.47 -29.51
CA GLY A 111 15.12 1.80 -29.18
C GLY A 111 14.67 2.34 -27.82
N LEU A 112 14.19 1.47 -26.93
CA LEU A 112 13.64 1.81 -25.62
C LEU A 112 14.64 1.51 -24.48
N GLY A 113 14.77 2.46 -23.55
CA GLY A 113 15.40 2.25 -22.25
C GLY A 113 14.44 1.65 -21.21
N ILE A 114 14.96 1.34 -20.02
CA ILE A 114 14.21 0.81 -18.88
C ILE A 114 14.56 1.59 -17.62
N VAL A 115 13.58 2.32 -17.08
CA VAL A 115 13.62 2.85 -15.72
C VAL A 115 12.93 1.83 -14.81
N THR A 116 13.63 1.26 -13.83
CA THR A 116 12.97 0.36 -12.86
C THR A 116 12.68 1.07 -11.55
N ASP A 117 11.54 0.72 -10.97
CA ASP A 117 11.24 0.99 -9.57
C ASP A 117 12.17 0.19 -8.63
N LEU A 118 12.56 0.78 -7.49
CA LEU A 118 13.31 0.17 -6.40
C LEU A 118 12.72 0.56 -5.04
N VAL A 119 12.77 -0.38 -4.09
CA VAL A 119 12.13 -0.27 -2.77
C VAL A 119 13.20 -0.39 -1.68
N PRO A 120 13.86 0.70 -1.28
CA PRO A 120 14.97 0.66 -0.32
C PRO A 120 14.54 0.81 1.15
N ASN A 121 13.30 1.26 1.42
CA ASN A 121 12.87 1.54 2.79
C ASN A 121 12.42 0.30 3.58
N HIS A 122 11.90 -0.74 2.92
CA HIS A 122 11.17 -1.81 3.60
C HIS A 122 11.15 -3.14 2.84
N MET A 123 10.85 -4.22 3.55
CA MET A 123 10.61 -5.57 3.02
C MET A 123 9.32 -6.15 3.59
N CYS A 124 8.71 -7.10 2.87
CA CYS A 124 7.59 -7.88 3.36
C CYS A 124 8.03 -8.87 4.44
N VAL A 125 7.29 -8.92 5.54
CA VAL A 125 7.53 -9.79 6.71
C VAL A 125 6.35 -10.70 7.05
N ASP A 126 5.25 -10.62 6.27
CA ASP A 126 4.16 -11.57 6.31
C ASP A 126 4.43 -12.77 5.37
N GLY A 127 3.97 -13.96 5.75
CA GLY A 127 4.30 -15.23 5.12
C GLY A 127 5.67 -15.77 5.53
N ASN A 128 6.27 -16.57 4.66
CA ASN A 128 7.47 -17.36 4.97
C ASN A 128 8.55 -17.28 3.88
N ASP A 129 8.45 -16.29 3.00
CA ASP A 129 9.34 -16.12 1.84
C ASP A 129 10.57 -15.25 2.17
N ASN A 130 10.46 -14.32 3.13
CA ASN A 130 11.56 -13.46 3.55
C ASN A 130 12.54 -14.21 4.46
N ARG A 131 13.68 -14.59 3.88
CA ARG A 131 14.73 -15.37 4.55
C ARG A 131 15.51 -14.58 5.61
N TRP A 132 15.61 -13.25 5.49
CA TRP A 132 16.26 -12.42 6.51
C TRP A 132 15.38 -12.34 7.75
N TRP A 133 14.08 -12.11 7.57
CA TRP A 133 13.12 -12.05 8.67
C TRP A 133 13.03 -13.38 9.43
N LEU A 134 12.93 -14.51 8.72
CA LEU A 134 12.87 -15.83 9.38
C LEU A 134 14.14 -16.15 10.21
N ASP A 135 15.31 -15.76 9.75
CA ASP A 135 16.57 -15.90 10.50
C ASP A 135 16.58 -15.01 11.77
N VAL A 136 15.99 -13.81 11.71
CA VAL A 136 15.75 -12.96 12.90
C VAL A 136 14.74 -13.59 13.85
N LEU A 137 13.65 -14.21 13.37
CA LEU A 137 12.69 -14.92 14.23
C LEU A 137 13.28 -16.19 14.88
N GLU A 138 14.24 -16.86 14.22
CA GLU A 138 14.90 -18.08 14.70
C GLU A 138 16.11 -17.77 15.63
N HIS A 139 16.80 -16.65 15.41
CA HIS A 139 18.07 -16.30 16.10
C HIS A 139 18.06 -15.03 16.95
N GLY A 140 17.05 -14.16 16.87
CA GLY A 140 16.95 -12.91 17.66
C GLY A 140 18.09 -11.92 17.38
N PRO A 141 18.54 -11.14 18.39
CA PRO A 141 19.72 -10.29 18.28
C PRO A 141 20.99 -10.99 17.73
N SER A 142 21.12 -12.31 17.89
CA SER A 142 22.22 -13.09 17.29
C SER A 142 22.07 -13.39 15.78
N SER A 143 21.04 -12.88 15.10
CA SER A 143 20.99 -12.90 13.64
C SER A 143 21.86 -11.77 13.06
N PRO A 144 22.68 -12.00 12.03
CA PRO A 144 23.36 -10.90 11.33
C PRO A 144 22.38 -10.00 10.56
N TYR A 145 21.14 -10.45 10.35
CA TYR A 145 20.07 -9.65 9.78
C TYR A 145 19.29 -8.87 10.85
N ALA A 146 19.60 -9.04 12.14
CA ALA A 146 19.00 -8.23 13.21
C ALA A 146 19.37 -6.74 13.11
N SER A 147 20.51 -6.41 12.47
CA SER A 147 20.88 -5.04 12.11
C SER A 147 20.20 -4.54 10.84
N HIS A 148 19.71 -5.44 9.97
CA HIS A 148 19.14 -5.07 8.67
C HIS A 148 17.74 -4.47 8.80
N PHE A 149 17.01 -4.79 9.88
CA PHE A 149 15.69 -4.23 10.20
C PHE A 149 15.79 -3.21 11.33
N ASP A 150 14.93 -2.18 11.31
CA ASP A 150 14.87 -1.15 12.35
C ASP A 150 13.97 -1.61 13.51
N ILE A 151 14.51 -2.52 14.32
CA ILE A 151 13.87 -3.16 15.49
C ILE A 151 14.37 -2.49 16.78
N ASP A 152 13.44 -2.06 17.63
CA ASP A 152 13.72 -1.71 19.03
C ASP A 152 13.71 -3.00 19.88
N TRP A 153 14.91 -3.52 20.13
CA TRP A 153 15.13 -4.71 20.95
C TRP A 153 14.97 -4.48 22.46
N ARG A 154 14.81 -3.23 22.91
CA ARG A 154 14.56 -2.87 24.32
C ARG A 154 13.34 -1.95 24.45
N PRO A 155 12.17 -2.40 23.96
CA PRO A 155 10.99 -1.56 23.78
C PRO A 155 10.35 -1.14 25.11
N PRO A 156 9.34 -0.24 25.08
CA PRO A 156 8.63 0.27 26.25
C PRO A 156 8.11 -0.74 27.30
N LYS A 157 7.98 -2.02 26.93
CA LYS A 157 7.41 -3.12 27.71
C LYS A 157 8.49 -4.18 28.01
N PRO A 158 8.88 -4.40 29.29
CA PRO A 158 9.97 -5.32 29.64
C PRO A 158 9.82 -6.74 29.11
N ASP A 159 8.59 -7.28 29.05
CA ASP A 159 8.28 -8.60 28.46
C ASP A 159 8.70 -8.77 26.99
N LEU A 160 9.01 -7.67 26.27
CA LEU A 160 9.39 -7.68 24.86
C LEU A 160 10.90 -7.42 24.66
N ALA A 161 11.70 -7.38 25.74
CA ALA A 161 13.14 -7.33 25.63
C ALA A 161 13.67 -8.54 24.85
N ASP A 162 14.53 -8.27 23.85
CA ASP A 162 15.09 -9.27 22.94
C ASP A 162 14.03 -10.15 22.23
N GLN A 163 12.85 -9.58 21.95
CA GLN A 163 11.77 -10.20 21.18
C GLN A 163 11.14 -9.24 20.15
N VAL A 164 10.70 -9.77 19.01
CA VAL A 164 9.87 -9.07 18.01
C VAL A 164 8.38 -9.32 18.27
N LEU A 165 7.57 -8.29 18.44
CA LEU A 165 6.12 -8.45 18.50
C LEU A 165 5.55 -8.80 17.11
N LEU A 166 4.87 -9.93 16.98
CA LEU A 166 4.21 -10.36 15.75
C LEU A 166 2.67 -10.28 15.89
N PRO A 167 2.04 -9.19 15.45
CA PRO A 167 0.59 -8.97 15.54
C PRO A 167 -0.18 -9.73 14.45
N VAL A 168 0.01 -11.05 14.39
CA VAL A 168 -0.47 -11.93 13.30
C VAL A 168 -1.64 -12.83 13.71
N LEU A 169 -2.09 -12.78 14.96
CA LEU A 169 -3.16 -13.64 15.44
C LEU A 169 -4.55 -13.04 15.20
N GLY A 170 -5.49 -13.87 14.74
CA GLY A 170 -6.89 -13.50 14.53
C GLY A 170 -7.76 -13.39 15.79
N GLU A 171 -7.30 -13.89 16.93
CA GLU A 171 -7.97 -13.81 18.24
C GLU A 171 -6.95 -13.56 19.37
N GLN A 172 -7.43 -13.40 20.61
CA GLN A 172 -6.59 -13.32 21.80
C GLN A 172 -5.69 -14.56 21.95
N TYR A 173 -4.43 -14.34 22.34
CA TYR A 173 -3.36 -15.35 22.40
C TYR A 173 -3.79 -16.69 23.01
N GLY A 174 -4.33 -16.70 24.24
CA GLY A 174 -4.73 -17.95 24.93
C GLY A 174 -5.78 -18.77 24.18
N ARG A 175 -6.72 -18.13 23.46
CA ARG A 175 -7.68 -18.86 22.61
C ARG A 175 -7.00 -19.51 21.42
N VAL A 176 -6.02 -18.85 20.83
CA VAL A 176 -5.27 -19.37 19.69
C VAL A 176 -4.35 -20.51 20.14
N LEU A 177 -3.69 -20.35 21.30
CA LEU A 177 -2.90 -21.38 21.99
C LEU A 177 -3.71 -22.67 22.17
N GLU A 178 -4.88 -22.59 22.82
CA GLU A 178 -5.72 -23.75 23.15
C GLU A 178 -6.46 -24.41 21.98
N ASN A 179 -6.55 -23.75 20.80
CA ASN A 179 -7.48 -24.17 19.73
C ASN A 179 -6.89 -24.20 18.31
N GLN A 180 -5.74 -23.58 18.04
CA GLN A 180 -5.23 -23.35 16.68
C GLN A 180 -3.71 -23.48 16.51
N LEU A 181 -2.93 -23.20 17.56
CA LEU A 181 -1.48 -23.18 17.53
C LEU A 181 -0.91 -24.55 17.90
N THR A 182 0.03 -25.05 17.10
CA THR A 182 0.71 -26.34 17.33
C THR A 182 2.19 -26.23 17.04
N VAL A 183 3.02 -27.03 17.68
CA VAL A 183 4.39 -27.33 17.23
C VAL A 183 4.37 -28.56 16.33
N GLN A 184 5.09 -28.47 15.21
CA GLN A 184 5.20 -29.52 14.20
C GLN A 184 6.67 -29.84 13.94
N LEU A 185 6.99 -31.13 13.73
CA LEU A 185 8.28 -31.59 13.21
C LEU A 185 8.19 -31.69 11.69
N VAL A 186 9.00 -30.92 10.97
CA VAL A 186 9.09 -30.91 9.50
C VAL A 186 10.55 -30.81 9.10
N ASP A 187 11.00 -31.69 8.20
CA ASP A 187 12.37 -31.74 7.65
C ASP A 187 13.48 -31.66 8.72
N GLY A 188 13.28 -32.37 9.83
CA GLY A 188 14.20 -32.40 10.98
C GLY A 188 14.17 -31.16 11.88
N ARG A 189 13.25 -30.21 11.68
CA ARG A 189 13.12 -29.00 12.51
C ARG A 189 11.76 -28.90 13.18
N PHE A 190 11.74 -28.26 14.36
CA PHE A 190 10.48 -27.88 15.00
C PHE A 190 10.09 -26.45 14.62
N ARG A 191 8.80 -26.26 14.34
CA ARG A 191 8.18 -24.95 14.03
C ARG A 191 6.87 -24.80 14.77
N ALA A 192 6.54 -23.59 15.22
CA ALA A 192 5.17 -23.24 15.59
C ALA A 192 4.33 -23.06 14.32
N ALA A 193 3.06 -23.47 14.34
CA ALA A 193 2.21 -23.52 13.17
C ALA A 193 0.74 -23.24 13.50
N LEU A 194 0.14 -22.40 12.66
CA LEU A 194 -1.28 -22.11 12.54
C LEU A 194 -1.78 -22.72 11.21
N SER A 195 -3.08 -22.71 10.97
CA SER A 195 -3.66 -23.19 9.70
C SER A 195 -3.32 -22.33 8.47
N TYR A 196 -2.70 -21.16 8.66
CA TYR A 196 -2.38 -20.17 7.62
C TYR A 196 -0.93 -19.64 7.64
N ALA A 197 -0.13 -19.98 8.65
CA ALA A 197 1.24 -19.47 8.84
C ALA A 197 2.07 -20.43 9.69
N TRP A 198 3.40 -20.38 9.57
CA TRP A 198 4.32 -21.04 10.50
C TRP A 198 5.47 -20.11 10.92
N PHE A 199 6.11 -20.41 12.05
CA PHE A 199 7.20 -19.63 12.64
C PHE A 199 8.31 -20.59 13.11
N PRO A 200 9.60 -20.30 12.85
CA PRO A 200 10.70 -21.18 13.26
C PRO A 200 10.84 -21.18 14.78
N LEU A 201 11.11 -22.34 15.40
CA LEU A 201 11.46 -22.34 16.83
C LEU A 201 12.97 -22.14 17.01
N ALA A 202 13.34 -21.20 17.87
CA ALA A 202 14.71 -20.97 18.31
C ALA A 202 15.32 -22.26 18.88
N PRO A 203 16.49 -22.74 18.39
CA PRO A 203 16.97 -24.10 18.65
C PRO A 203 16.99 -24.55 20.12
N ARG A 204 17.35 -23.66 21.05
CA ARG A 204 17.41 -24.00 22.49
C ARG A 204 16.07 -24.47 23.04
N SER A 205 14.94 -23.94 22.57
CA SER A 205 13.61 -24.35 23.06
C SER A 205 13.20 -25.75 22.58
N TRP A 206 13.93 -26.34 21.62
CA TRP A 206 13.69 -27.72 21.16
C TRP A 206 13.98 -28.73 22.29
N MET A 207 14.84 -28.38 23.26
CA MET A 207 15.16 -29.23 24.42
C MET A 207 13.91 -29.67 25.20
N HIS A 208 12.86 -28.84 25.28
CA HIS A 208 11.61 -29.19 25.96
C HIS A 208 10.82 -30.29 25.27
N ILE A 209 10.99 -30.45 23.96
CA ILE A 209 10.36 -31.49 23.14
C ILE A 209 11.27 -32.73 23.15
N LEU A 210 12.57 -32.53 22.97
CA LEU A 210 13.56 -33.59 22.87
C LEU A 210 13.80 -34.32 24.20
N ALA A 211 13.65 -33.66 25.36
CA ALA A 211 13.68 -34.33 26.66
C ALA A 211 12.55 -35.35 26.81
N ILE A 212 11.31 -34.98 26.45
CA ILE A 212 10.15 -35.88 26.49
C ILE A 212 10.33 -37.05 25.49
N ALA A 213 10.91 -36.79 24.32
CA ALA A 213 11.24 -37.84 23.35
C ALA A 213 12.35 -38.78 23.87
N LEU A 214 13.36 -38.25 24.57
CA LEU A 214 14.45 -39.03 25.16
C LEU A 214 13.96 -39.92 26.31
N GLU A 215 13.10 -39.41 27.19
CA GLU A 215 12.49 -40.18 28.28
C GLU A 215 11.69 -41.38 27.75
N ARG A 216 10.96 -41.19 26.65
CA ARG A 216 10.28 -42.28 25.93
C ARG A 216 11.27 -43.29 25.33
N LEU A 217 12.27 -42.82 24.59
CA LEU A 217 13.25 -43.71 23.95
C LEU A 217 14.03 -44.55 24.99
N ARG A 218 14.38 -44.00 26.14
CA ARG A 218 15.02 -44.73 27.25
C ARG A 218 14.11 -45.76 27.94
N ALA A 219 12.80 -45.68 27.73
CA ALA A 219 11.81 -46.64 28.24
C ALA A 219 11.37 -47.68 27.18
N GLU A 220 11.49 -47.34 25.89
CA GLU A 220 11.01 -48.14 24.76
C GLU A 220 12.15 -48.84 23.97
N ALA A 221 13.41 -48.42 24.16
CA ALA A 221 14.60 -48.96 23.49
C ALA A 221 15.78 -49.18 24.46
N ASP A 222 16.85 -49.84 23.96
CA ASP A 222 18.11 -50.02 24.68
C ASP A 222 18.79 -48.65 24.93
N PRO A 223 19.18 -48.31 26.18
CA PRO A 223 19.90 -47.06 26.49
C PRO A 223 21.21 -46.87 25.70
N GLU A 224 21.89 -47.94 25.31
CA GLU A 224 23.12 -47.89 24.50
C GLU A 224 22.83 -47.83 22.98
N ALA A 225 21.56 -47.81 22.56
CA ALA A 225 21.20 -47.68 21.15
C ALA A 225 21.67 -46.34 20.58
N THR A 226 22.23 -46.37 19.37
CA THR A 226 22.81 -45.18 18.71
C THR A 226 21.83 -44.01 18.59
N ILE A 227 20.52 -44.28 18.48
CA ILE A 227 19.48 -43.24 18.44
C ILE A 227 19.28 -42.51 19.77
N VAL A 228 19.52 -43.17 20.91
CA VAL A 228 19.46 -42.58 22.25
C VAL A 228 20.69 -41.71 22.46
N LEU A 229 21.89 -42.27 22.23
CA LEU A 229 23.17 -41.57 22.37
C LEU A 229 23.28 -40.34 21.45
N GLU A 230 22.80 -40.42 20.21
CA GLU A 230 22.78 -39.28 19.28
C GLU A 230 21.80 -38.18 19.76
N LEU A 231 20.62 -38.55 20.25
CA LEU A 231 19.65 -37.60 20.81
C LEU A 231 20.20 -36.89 22.05
N GLU A 232 20.83 -37.62 22.97
CA GLU A 232 21.49 -37.04 24.15
C GLU A 232 22.59 -36.05 23.76
N SER A 233 23.41 -36.41 22.77
CA SER A 233 24.47 -35.56 22.24
C SER A 233 23.92 -34.32 21.50
N ILE A 234 22.77 -34.40 20.84
CA ILE A 234 22.06 -33.25 20.27
C ILE A 234 21.53 -32.33 21.38
N ILE A 235 20.92 -32.87 22.43
CA ILE A 235 20.42 -32.09 23.58
C ILE A 235 21.58 -31.35 24.27
N ARG A 236 22.74 -32.01 24.48
CA ARG A 236 23.93 -31.35 25.04
C ARG A 236 24.51 -30.27 24.12
N ALA A 237 24.47 -30.45 22.80
CA ALA A 237 24.86 -29.41 21.86
C ALA A 237 23.92 -28.19 21.91
N LEU A 238 22.62 -28.40 22.08
CA LEU A 238 21.62 -27.33 22.27
C LEU A 238 21.79 -26.58 23.60
N GLU A 239 22.17 -27.28 24.67
CA GLU A 239 22.43 -26.71 26.00
C GLU A 239 23.63 -25.75 25.99
N HIS A 240 24.68 -26.07 25.21
CA HIS A 240 25.91 -25.27 25.10
C HIS A 240 25.87 -24.20 24.01
N LEU A 241 24.89 -24.26 23.10
CA LEU A 241 24.70 -23.29 22.01
C LEU A 241 24.58 -21.85 22.57
N PRO A 242 25.38 -20.86 22.10
CA PRO A 242 25.30 -19.48 22.60
C PRO A 242 23.88 -18.92 22.54
N LEU A 243 23.53 -18.06 23.51
CA LEU A 243 22.18 -17.51 23.65
C LEU A 243 21.75 -16.70 22.42
N ARG A 244 20.45 -16.56 22.19
CA ARG A 244 19.87 -15.77 21.08
C ARG A 244 20.08 -14.25 21.22
N THR A 245 20.61 -13.83 22.36
CA THR A 245 20.88 -12.45 22.77
C THR A 245 22.36 -12.08 22.67
N GLU A 246 23.23 -13.04 22.33
CA GLU A 246 24.67 -12.83 22.12
C GLU A 246 24.89 -12.06 20.81
N THR A 247 25.38 -10.82 20.90
CA THR A 247 25.66 -9.96 19.73
C THR A 247 27.14 -9.97 19.33
N GLU A 248 28.03 -10.53 20.16
CA GLU A 248 29.46 -10.61 19.88
C GLU A 248 29.76 -11.42 18.59
N PRO A 249 30.54 -10.90 17.63
CA PRO A 249 30.68 -11.52 16.31
C PRO A 249 31.15 -12.98 16.31
N ASP A 250 32.02 -13.38 17.24
CA ASP A 250 32.45 -14.78 17.35
C ASP A 250 31.40 -15.69 17.98
N ARG A 251 30.60 -15.18 18.93
CA ARG A 251 29.47 -15.92 19.53
C ARG A 251 28.34 -16.11 18.52
N VAL A 252 28.11 -15.12 17.66
CA VAL A 252 27.20 -15.21 16.50
C VAL A 252 27.71 -16.23 15.48
N ARG A 253 29.01 -16.22 15.14
CA ARG A 253 29.62 -17.22 14.26
C ARG A 253 29.51 -18.64 14.82
N GLU A 254 29.84 -18.82 16.10
CA GLU A 254 29.73 -20.07 16.86
C GLU A 254 28.29 -20.60 16.84
N ARG A 255 27.31 -19.79 17.28
CA ARG A 255 25.89 -20.13 17.27
C ARG A 255 25.43 -20.63 15.91
N ARG A 256 25.77 -19.94 14.83
CA ARG A 256 25.34 -20.33 13.47
C ARG A 256 26.03 -21.61 12.97
N ARG A 257 27.32 -21.83 13.31
CA ARG A 257 28.04 -23.07 13.00
C ARG A 257 27.40 -24.28 13.70
N GLU A 258 27.24 -24.20 15.02
CA GLU A 258 26.69 -25.31 15.81
C GLU A 258 25.22 -25.57 15.49
N THR A 259 24.40 -24.53 15.30
CA THR A 259 23.02 -24.69 14.83
C THR A 259 22.96 -25.42 13.48
N THR A 260 23.85 -25.10 12.53
CA THR A 260 23.90 -25.79 11.22
C THR A 260 24.27 -27.27 11.36
N ILE A 261 25.15 -27.61 12.30
CA ILE A 261 25.51 -29.01 12.62
C ILE A 261 24.31 -29.72 13.25
N ILE A 262 23.68 -29.12 14.26
CA ILE A 262 22.50 -29.66 14.95
C ILE A 262 21.34 -29.93 13.98
N TYR A 263 21.08 -29.02 13.03
CA TYR A 263 20.05 -29.23 12.00
C TYR A 263 20.34 -30.44 11.11
N ARG A 264 21.60 -30.67 10.73
CA ARG A 264 21.98 -31.87 9.96
C ARG A 264 21.82 -33.14 10.77
N ARG A 265 22.22 -33.12 12.05
CA ARG A 265 22.09 -34.24 12.99
C ARG A 265 20.62 -34.61 13.20
N MET A 266 19.77 -33.64 13.48
CA MET A 266 18.32 -33.81 13.61
C MET A 266 17.64 -34.30 12.32
N ALA A 267 18.02 -33.77 11.15
CA ALA A 267 17.51 -34.23 9.86
C ALA A 267 17.88 -35.70 9.59
N ASN A 268 19.10 -36.13 9.97
CA ASN A 268 19.51 -37.53 9.87
C ASN A 268 18.77 -38.43 10.89
N LEU A 269 18.70 -38.01 12.15
CA LEU A 269 18.05 -38.78 13.22
C LEU A 269 16.55 -38.99 12.95
N THR A 270 15.87 -38.03 12.34
CA THR A 270 14.43 -38.12 12.01
C THR A 270 14.12 -38.93 10.74
N VAL A 271 15.13 -39.54 10.11
CA VAL A 271 14.95 -40.65 9.15
C VAL A 271 14.62 -41.96 9.88
N ASP A 272 15.11 -42.15 11.11
CA ASP A 272 14.80 -43.33 11.90
C ASP A 272 13.34 -43.31 12.40
N PRO A 273 12.53 -44.35 12.13
CA PRO A 273 11.12 -44.37 12.52
C PRO A 273 10.89 -44.35 14.04
N THR A 274 11.79 -44.90 14.84
CA THR A 274 11.68 -44.98 16.30
C THR A 274 11.97 -43.62 16.92
N ALA A 275 13.09 -42.99 16.53
CA ALA A 275 13.43 -41.64 16.97
C ALA A 275 12.37 -40.61 16.54
N ARG A 276 11.88 -40.72 15.29
CA ARG A 276 10.78 -39.90 14.78
C ARG A 276 9.48 -40.13 15.56
N GLY A 277 9.10 -41.38 15.79
CA GLY A 277 7.88 -41.74 16.53
C GLY A 277 7.88 -41.20 17.96
N ALA A 278 9.01 -41.26 18.66
CA ALA A 278 9.17 -40.67 19.99
C ALA A 278 9.03 -39.13 19.98
N MET A 279 9.55 -38.44 18.95
CA MET A 279 9.36 -37.00 18.80
C MET A 279 7.91 -36.63 18.44
N GLU A 280 7.24 -37.39 17.58
CA GLU A 280 5.82 -37.18 17.26
C GLU A 280 4.92 -37.45 18.49
N ALA A 281 5.26 -38.45 19.32
CA ALA A 281 4.61 -38.71 20.60
C ALA A 281 4.90 -37.64 21.67
N ALA A 282 6.09 -37.03 21.66
CA ALA A 282 6.40 -35.85 22.49
C ALA A 282 5.58 -34.62 22.05
N LEU A 283 5.40 -34.40 20.74
CA LEU A 283 4.57 -33.31 20.23
C LEU A 283 3.09 -33.45 20.61
N LEU A 284 2.56 -34.66 20.77
CA LEU A 284 1.20 -34.86 21.31
C LEU A 284 1.07 -34.37 22.76
N VAL A 285 2.11 -34.52 23.58
CA VAL A 285 2.13 -34.01 24.96
C VAL A 285 2.30 -32.48 24.96
N VAL A 286 3.21 -31.96 24.14
CA VAL A 286 3.50 -30.52 24.04
C VAL A 286 2.28 -29.74 23.54
N ASN A 287 1.55 -30.25 22.54
CA ASN A 287 0.44 -29.54 21.90
C ASN A 287 -0.87 -29.52 22.70
N GLY A 288 -0.91 -30.16 23.87
CA GLY A 288 -2.03 -30.08 24.81
C GLY A 288 -3.32 -30.82 24.39
N THR A 289 -4.24 -30.87 25.35
CA THR A 289 -5.59 -31.44 25.24
C THR A 289 -6.60 -30.29 25.24
N ARG A 290 -7.33 -30.12 24.13
CA ARG A 290 -8.33 -29.05 24.00
C ARG A 290 -9.42 -29.18 25.06
N GLY A 291 -9.55 -28.15 25.91
CA GLY A 291 -10.47 -28.13 27.06
C GLY A 291 -9.78 -28.32 28.42
N GLU A 292 -8.49 -28.62 28.43
CA GLU A 292 -7.64 -28.72 29.64
C GLU A 292 -6.53 -27.67 29.57
N PRO A 293 -6.75 -26.40 29.98
CA PRO A 293 -5.78 -25.31 29.76
C PRO A 293 -4.37 -25.61 30.25
N ARG A 294 -4.24 -26.31 31.39
CA ARG A 294 -2.95 -26.70 31.99
C ARG A 294 -2.11 -27.68 31.17
N SER A 295 -2.69 -28.32 30.17
CA SER A 295 -1.94 -29.15 29.23
C SER A 295 -1.10 -28.32 28.24
N PHE A 296 -1.43 -27.04 28.05
CA PHE A 296 -0.72 -26.12 27.15
C PHE A 296 0.46 -25.39 27.81
N ASP A 297 0.66 -25.52 29.13
CA ASP A 297 1.75 -24.85 29.88
C ASP A 297 3.15 -25.12 29.28
N THR A 298 3.37 -26.29 28.67
CA THR A 298 4.64 -26.59 27.98
C THR A 298 4.74 -25.92 26.61
N LEU A 299 3.65 -25.82 25.85
CA LEU A 299 3.62 -25.04 24.60
C LEU A 299 3.83 -23.55 24.87
N GLU A 300 3.17 -23.00 25.88
CA GLU A 300 3.34 -21.61 26.28
C GLU A 300 4.79 -21.31 26.71
N ARG A 301 5.42 -22.20 27.49
CA ARG A 301 6.84 -22.09 27.85
C ARG A 301 7.78 -22.14 26.65
N ILE A 302 7.53 -23.03 25.68
CA ILE A 302 8.28 -23.06 24.42
C ILE A 302 8.11 -21.74 23.65
N LEU A 303 6.90 -21.19 23.57
CA LEU A 303 6.61 -19.94 22.87
C LEU A 303 7.20 -18.70 23.58
N ALA A 304 7.30 -18.72 24.91
CA ALA A 304 7.94 -17.65 25.69
C ALA A 304 9.46 -17.55 25.45
N GLU A 305 10.13 -18.65 25.08
CA GLU A 305 11.58 -18.67 24.82
C GLU A 305 11.99 -18.18 23.41
N GLN A 306 11.03 -17.82 22.57
CA GLN A 306 11.29 -17.40 21.19
C GLN A 306 11.90 -16.00 21.09
N ALA A 307 12.46 -15.68 19.92
CA ALA A 307 12.85 -14.31 19.57
C ALA A 307 11.66 -13.45 19.11
N TYR A 308 10.42 -13.93 19.28
CA TYR A 308 9.20 -13.24 18.89
C TYR A 308 8.04 -13.55 19.84
N ARG A 309 7.09 -12.63 19.93
CA ARG A 309 5.84 -12.77 20.69
C ARG A 309 4.65 -12.68 19.76
N LEU A 310 3.93 -13.78 19.56
CA LEU A 310 2.68 -13.80 18.78
C LEU A 310 1.58 -13.04 19.55
N SER A 311 0.91 -12.10 18.89
CA SER A 311 -0.13 -11.28 19.50
C SER A 311 -1.34 -11.07 18.58
N PHE A 312 -2.48 -10.73 19.19
CA PHE A 312 -3.70 -10.36 18.47
C PHE A 312 -3.45 -9.10 17.63
N TRP A 313 -3.84 -9.09 16.36
CA TRP A 313 -3.42 -8.05 15.41
C TRP A 313 -3.67 -6.60 15.84
N ARG A 314 -4.72 -6.34 16.63
CA ARG A 314 -5.03 -5.00 17.15
C ARG A 314 -4.01 -4.45 18.15
N VAL A 315 -3.14 -5.28 18.72
CA VAL A 315 -2.04 -4.87 19.61
C VAL A 315 -0.92 -4.15 18.84
N ALA A 316 -0.91 -4.23 17.50
CA ALA A 316 0.07 -3.57 16.65
C ALA A 316 0.11 -2.04 16.78
N ALA A 317 -0.99 -1.38 17.15
CA ALA A 317 -1.01 0.07 17.31
C ALA A 317 0.01 0.52 18.36
N ASP A 318 -0.05 -0.09 19.54
CA ASP A 318 0.57 0.43 20.76
C ASP A 318 1.89 -0.26 21.14
N GLU A 319 2.06 -1.55 20.84
CA GLU A 319 3.21 -2.34 21.31
C GLU A 319 4.22 -2.77 20.22
N ILE A 320 3.98 -2.45 18.93
CA ILE A 320 4.89 -2.89 17.85
C ILE A 320 6.28 -2.24 17.97
N ASN A 321 7.31 -3.08 17.98
CA ASN A 321 8.69 -2.68 18.25
C ASN A 321 9.61 -2.74 17.03
N TYR A 322 9.07 -2.57 15.83
CA TYR A 322 9.85 -2.30 14.62
C TYR A 322 9.22 -1.16 13.81
N ARG A 323 10.04 -0.38 13.11
CA ARG A 323 9.54 0.64 12.18
C ARG A 323 8.85 -0.07 11.00
N ARG A 324 7.66 0.41 10.66
CA ARG A 324 6.83 -0.08 9.54
C ARG A 324 6.93 0.87 8.34
N PHE A 325 6.51 0.41 7.17
CA PHE A 325 6.04 1.32 6.12
C PHE A 325 4.62 1.79 6.48
N PHE A 326 4.51 3.07 6.86
CA PHE A 326 3.29 3.63 7.45
C PHE A 326 2.75 2.76 8.60
N ASP A 327 1.46 2.42 8.55
CA ASP A 327 0.69 1.60 9.50
C ASP A 327 0.59 0.11 9.09
N ILE A 328 1.30 -0.30 8.03
CA ILE A 328 1.23 -1.66 7.47
C ILE A 328 2.20 -2.57 8.23
N ASN A 329 1.68 -3.53 8.99
CA ASN A 329 2.49 -4.43 9.82
C ASN A 329 3.27 -5.43 8.97
N GLU A 330 2.75 -5.75 7.79
CA GLU A 330 3.29 -6.74 6.86
C GLU A 330 4.57 -6.24 6.16
N LEU A 331 4.98 -4.98 6.39
CA LEU A 331 6.11 -4.30 5.74
C LEU A 331 7.05 -3.69 6.79
N ALA A 332 8.03 -4.47 7.27
CA ALA A 332 9.04 -3.97 8.20
C ALA A 332 10.10 -3.15 7.46
N ALA A 333 10.53 -2.04 8.07
CA ALA A 333 11.51 -1.14 7.48
C ALA A 333 12.94 -1.66 7.67
N ILE A 334 13.76 -1.49 6.63
CA ILE A 334 15.16 -1.87 6.61
C ILE A 334 16.10 -0.67 6.81
N ARG A 335 17.31 -0.96 7.28
CA ARG A 335 18.35 -0.01 7.66
C ARG A 335 19.35 0.24 6.54
N VAL A 336 18.85 0.76 5.42
CA VAL A 336 19.63 0.97 4.19
C VAL A 336 20.71 2.07 4.32
N GLU A 337 20.78 2.77 5.46
CA GLU A 337 21.91 3.63 5.81
C GLU A 337 23.19 2.83 6.14
N LEU A 338 23.06 1.54 6.49
CA LEU A 338 24.17 0.62 6.73
C LEU A 338 24.76 0.11 5.39
N PRO A 339 26.09 0.16 5.18
CA PRO A 339 26.72 -0.20 3.90
C PRO A 339 26.41 -1.63 3.41
N GLU A 340 26.34 -2.61 4.31
CA GLU A 340 26.06 -4.00 3.98
C GLU A 340 24.61 -4.22 3.53
N VAL A 341 23.66 -3.46 4.12
CA VAL A 341 22.24 -3.47 3.71
C VAL A 341 22.10 -2.76 2.37
N PHE A 342 22.75 -1.60 2.20
CA PHE A 342 22.79 -0.89 0.93
C PHE A 342 23.33 -1.77 -0.20
N GLU A 343 24.47 -2.45 -0.01
CA GLU A 343 25.04 -3.34 -1.03
C GLU A 343 24.08 -4.49 -1.36
N ALA A 344 23.49 -5.12 -0.33
CA ALA A 344 22.56 -6.24 -0.52
C ALA A 344 21.28 -5.86 -1.28
N VAL A 345 20.72 -4.67 -1.04
CA VAL A 345 19.54 -4.13 -1.72
C VAL A 345 19.82 -3.79 -3.18
N HIS A 346 20.98 -3.20 -3.48
CA HIS A 346 21.27 -2.65 -4.82
C HIS A 346 22.02 -3.60 -5.76
N ARG A 347 22.60 -4.70 -5.23
CA ARG A 347 23.43 -5.66 -6.00
C ARG A 347 22.81 -6.08 -7.34
N LEU A 348 21.51 -6.39 -7.37
CA LEU A 348 20.81 -6.81 -8.58
C LEU A 348 20.60 -5.66 -9.58
N ALA A 349 20.21 -4.48 -9.09
CA ALA A 349 20.02 -3.29 -9.92
C ALA A 349 21.35 -2.85 -10.56
N LEU A 350 22.43 -2.79 -9.78
CA LEU A 350 23.78 -2.46 -10.25
C LEU A 350 24.31 -3.49 -11.25
N ARG A 351 24.06 -4.79 -11.03
CA ARG A 351 24.38 -5.87 -12.00
C ARG A 351 23.65 -5.68 -13.34
N HIS A 352 22.41 -5.22 -13.31
CA HIS A 352 21.64 -4.93 -14.53
C HIS A 352 22.04 -3.59 -15.19
N ALA A 353 22.45 -2.59 -14.41
CA ALA A 353 23.05 -1.35 -14.91
C ALA A 353 24.38 -1.61 -15.63
N ALA A 354 25.26 -2.43 -15.06
CA ALA A 354 26.54 -2.84 -15.66
C ALA A 354 26.38 -3.56 -17.02
N ALA A 355 25.26 -4.28 -17.22
CA ALA A 355 24.90 -4.88 -18.51
C ALA A 355 24.18 -3.91 -19.47
N GLY A 356 23.90 -2.69 -19.02
CA GLY A 356 23.09 -1.68 -19.70
C GLY A 356 21.62 -2.07 -19.87
N TRP A 357 21.09 -2.98 -19.04
CA TRP A 357 19.67 -3.38 -19.09
C TRP A 357 18.75 -2.37 -18.40
N LEU A 358 19.31 -1.46 -17.59
CA LEU A 358 18.61 -0.34 -16.97
C LEU A 358 19.23 0.98 -17.44
N THR A 359 18.40 1.97 -17.75
CA THR A 359 18.80 3.34 -18.10
C THR A 359 18.62 4.33 -16.93
N GLY A 360 17.78 3.98 -15.95
CA GLY A 360 17.56 4.79 -14.75
C GLY A 360 16.74 4.07 -13.68
N LEU A 361 16.45 4.78 -12.60
CA LEU A 361 15.78 4.28 -11.39
C LEU A 361 14.68 5.23 -10.91
N ARG A 362 13.55 4.69 -10.43
CA ARG A 362 12.64 5.39 -9.51
C ARG A 362 12.83 4.84 -8.12
N ILE A 363 12.98 5.73 -7.15
CA ILE A 363 13.11 5.37 -5.73
C ILE A 363 11.75 5.49 -5.04
N ASP A 364 11.26 4.38 -4.50
CA ASP A 364 10.07 4.34 -3.65
C ASP A 364 10.31 5.04 -2.31
N HIS A 365 9.33 5.82 -1.85
CA HIS A 365 9.25 6.37 -0.50
C HIS A 365 10.58 6.88 0.10
N VAL A 366 11.27 7.80 -0.61
CA VAL A 366 12.58 8.34 -0.15
C VAL A 366 12.47 9.04 1.21
N ASP A 367 11.31 9.61 1.52
CA ASP A 367 11.03 10.30 2.79
C ASP A 367 10.92 9.34 4.00
N GLY A 368 10.94 8.01 3.80
CA GLY A 368 11.05 7.03 4.88
C GLY A 368 12.48 6.73 5.35
N LEU A 369 13.50 7.09 4.55
CA LEU A 369 14.90 6.74 4.81
C LEU A 369 15.48 7.54 5.99
N PHE A 370 16.47 6.98 6.68
CA PHE A 370 17.14 7.65 7.80
C PHE A 370 17.90 8.89 7.29
N ASP A 371 18.91 8.66 6.43
CA ASP A 371 19.61 9.69 5.65
C ASP A 371 19.33 9.50 4.14
N PRO A 372 18.35 10.22 3.58
CA PRO A 372 18.04 10.14 2.15
C PRO A 372 19.11 10.81 1.27
N GLN A 373 19.91 11.77 1.78
CA GLN A 373 20.94 12.42 0.96
C GLN A 373 22.12 11.47 0.73
N LYS A 374 22.67 10.92 1.81
CA LYS A 374 23.77 9.94 1.74
C LYS A 374 23.37 8.75 0.88
N TYR A 375 22.17 8.22 1.07
CA TYR A 375 21.63 7.14 0.23
C TYR A 375 21.67 7.46 -1.27
N LEU A 376 21.26 8.67 -1.68
CA LEU A 376 21.28 9.08 -3.10
C LEU A 376 22.70 9.32 -3.63
N GLN A 377 23.62 9.79 -2.77
CA GLN A 377 25.04 9.98 -3.11
C GLN A 377 25.78 8.64 -3.25
N ASP A 378 25.52 7.68 -2.36
CA ASP A 378 26.01 6.30 -2.43
C ASP A 378 25.47 5.61 -3.70
N LEU A 379 24.19 5.78 -4.02
CA LEU A 379 23.55 5.21 -5.22
C LEU A 379 24.18 5.73 -6.51
N GLN A 380 24.38 7.05 -6.63
CA GLN A 380 25.04 7.63 -7.81
C GLN A 380 26.52 7.18 -7.91
N SER A 381 27.22 7.10 -6.79
CA SER A 381 28.62 6.64 -6.75
C SER A 381 28.74 5.17 -7.18
N ALA A 382 27.89 4.30 -6.65
CA ALA A 382 27.86 2.87 -6.99
C ALA A 382 27.43 2.63 -8.44
N TRP A 383 26.45 3.37 -8.96
CA TRP A 383 26.04 3.28 -10.37
C TRP A 383 27.15 3.76 -11.31
N LYS A 384 27.79 4.90 -11.00
CA LYS A 384 28.91 5.44 -11.80
C LYS A 384 30.11 4.50 -11.81
N ALA A 385 30.38 3.81 -10.70
CA ALA A 385 31.44 2.80 -10.62
C ALA A 385 31.21 1.59 -11.56
N VAL A 386 29.96 1.25 -11.91
CA VAL A 386 29.64 0.10 -12.79
C VAL A 386 29.22 0.47 -14.22
N THR A 387 28.97 1.76 -14.51
CA THR A 387 28.56 2.24 -15.86
C THR A 387 29.46 3.33 -16.45
N GLY A 388 30.29 4.00 -15.64
CA GLY A 388 31.13 5.13 -16.04
C GLY A 388 30.44 6.50 -15.98
N HIS A 389 29.10 6.57 -15.94
CA HIS A 389 28.31 7.80 -15.95
C HIS A 389 27.27 7.84 -14.81
N PRO A 390 26.65 8.98 -14.48
CA PRO A 390 25.59 9.03 -13.47
C PRO A 390 24.32 8.30 -13.92
N ALA A 391 23.47 7.94 -12.97
CA ALA A 391 22.14 7.41 -13.20
C ALA A 391 21.11 8.52 -13.40
N TYR A 392 20.14 8.31 -14.28
CA TYR A 392 18.86 9.02 -14.18
C TYR A 392 18.09 8.46 -12.98
N VAL A 393 17.97 9.27 -11.92
CA VAL A 393 17.23 8.91 -10.71
C VAL A 393 16.11 9.92 -10.49
N VAL A 394 14.89 9.41 -10.30
CA VAL A 394 13.77 10.21 -9.79
C VAL A 394 13.25 9.62 -8.48
N VAL A 395 12.87 10.48 -7.55
CA VAL A 395 12.38 10.07 -6.23
C VAL A 395 10.87 10.19 -6.15
N GLU A 396 10.21 9.23 -5.52
CA GLU A 396 8.91 9.53 -4.93
C GLU A 396 9.11 10.39 -3.69
N LYS A 397 8.82 11.68 -3.86
CA LYS A 397 8.81 12.68 -2.82
C LYS A 397 7.63 13.60 -3.08
N ILE A 398 6.75 13.76 -2.09
CA ILE A 398 5.60 14.66 -2.21
C ILE A 398 6.03 16.05 -1.75
N LEU A 399 5.86 17.05 -2.61
CA LEU A 399 6.19 18.45 -2.34
C LEU A 399 4.92 19.23 -1.99
N GLY A 400 4.99 20.07 -0.95
CA GLY A 400 4.06 21.18 -0.81
C GLY A 400 4.20 22.19 -1.98
N PRO A 401 3.19 23.04 -2.26
CA PRO A 401 3.19 23.89 -3.47
C PRO A 401 4.35 24.90 -3.60
N ASP A 402 4.92 25.31 -2.46
CA ASP A 402 6.08 26.21 -2.38
C ASP A 402 7.34 25.46 -1.86
N GLU A 403 7.29 24.13 -1.74
CA GLU A 403 8.39 23.27 -1.30
C GLU A 403 9.28 22.90 -2.50
N THR A 404 10.60 23.00 -2.34
CA THR A 404 11.58 22.52 -3.32
C THR A 404 12.32 21.27 -2.80
N LEU A 405 12.71 20.38 -3.72
CA LEU A 405 13.66 19.30 -3.43
C LEU A 405 15.00 19.89 -2.98
N PRO A 406 15.68 19.29 -1.97
CA PRO A 406 17.02 19.70 -1.57
C PRO A 406 17.99 19.81 -2.76
N ASN A 407 18.74 20.90 -2.83
CA ASN A 407 19.63 21.20 -3.97
C ASN A 407 20.87 20.29 -4.04
N THR A 408 21.15 19.60 -2.93
CA THR A 408 22.25 18.64 -2.69
C THR A 408 21.89 17.20 -3.05
N TRP A 409 20.63 16.88 -3.33
CA TRP A 409 20.22 15.54 -3.77
C TRP A 409 20.55 15.35 -5.26
N PRO A 410 21.41 14.39 -5.65
CA PRO A 410 21.85 14.18 -7.03
C PRO A 410 20.80 13.39 -7.84
N VAL A 411 19.62 13.99 -8.03
CA VAL A 411 18.44 13.40 -8.68
C VAL A 411 17.83 14.32 -9.72
N ALA A 412 17.28 13.75 -10.79
CA ALA A 412 16.66 14.49 -11.88
C ALA A 412 15.37 15.21 -11.45
N GLY A 413 14.70 14.69 -10.43
CA GLY A 413 13.54 15.31 -9.78
C GLY A 413 12.61 14.32 -9.10
N THR A 414 11.32 14.66 -9.04
CA THR A 414 10.26 13.83 -8.45
C THR A 414 9.60 12.89 -9.47
N THR A 415 8.71 12.02 -8.99
CA THR A 415 7.74 11.27 -9.80
C THR A 415 6.63 12.13 -10.43
N GLY A 416 6.56 13.45 -10.14
CA GLY A 416 5.69 14.40 -10.85
C GLY A 416 4.32 14.70 -10.22
N TYR A 417 4.09 14.37 -8.95
CA TYR A 417 2.85 14.74 -8.23
C TYR A 417 2.67 16.27 -8.09
N ASP A 418 3.78 17.01 -8.05
CA ASP A 418 3.80 18.48 -8.10
C ASP A 418 3.24 19.01 -9.43
N TYR A 419 3.63 18.40 -10.55
CA TYR A 419 3.09 18.70 -11.88
C TYR A 419 1.61 18.31 -12.00
N LEU A 420 1.21 17.17 -11.43
CA LEU A 420 -0.17 16.68 -11.48
C LEU A 420 -1.16 17.71 -10.93
N ASN A 421 -0.86 18.24 -9.74
CA ASN A 421 -1.73 19.19 -9.07
C ASN A 421 -1.68 20.57 -9.75
N LEU A 422 -0.51 20.99 -10.25
CA LEU A 422 -0.35 22.20 -11.05
C LEU A 422 -1.16 22.15 -12.36
N ALA A 423 -1.02 21.08 -13.15
CA ALA A 423 -1.73 20.89 -14.42
C ALA A 423 -3.25 20.67 -14.24
N LEU A 424 -3.69 20.17 -13.08
CA LEU A 424 -5.11 20.14 -12.73
C LEU A 424 -5.64 21.54 -12.37
N SER A 425 -4.87 22.35 -11.64
CA SER A 425 -5.31 23.66 -11.11
C SER A 425 -5.65 24.71 -12.17
N ILE A 426 -5.13 24.58 -13.41
CA ILE A 426 -5.49 25.47 -14.53
C ILE A 426 -6.83 25.07 -15.18
N CYS A 427 -7.36 23.88 -14.86
CA CYS A 427 -8.64 23.35 -15.34
C CYS A 427 -9.79 23.59 -14.34
N ILE A 428 -9.60 24.45 -13.32
CA ILE A 428 -10.56 24.72 -12.25
C ILE A 428 -10.75 26.24 -12.13
N ASP A 429 -11.99 26.72 -12.11
CA ASP A 429 -12.30 28.15 -11.97
C ASP A 429 -12.07 28.63 -10.52
N PRO A 430 -11.05 29.48 -10.26
CA PRO A 430 -10.77 29.99 -8.91
C PRO A 430 -11.85 30.96 -8.40
N ALA A 431 -12.64 31.61 -9.28
CA ALA A 431 -13.72 32.50 -8.85
C ALA A 431 -14.86 31.73 -8.17
N SER A 432 -15.01 30.44 -8.49
CA SER A 432 -16.05 29.57 -7.94
C SER A 432 -15.82 29.09 -6.50
N GLN A 433 -14.60 29.24 -5.95
CA GLN A 433 -14.17 28.68 -4.66
C GLN A 433 -15.22 28.89 -3.55
N ARG A 434 -15.60 30.14 -3.30
CA ARG A 434 -16.56 30.51 -2.23
C ARG A 434 -17.95 29.87 -2.43
N ALA A 435 -18.36 29.65 -3.67
CA ALA A 435 -19.65 29.04 -4.00
C ALA A 435 -19.61 27.52 -3.79
N MET A 436 -18.50 26.87 -4.13
CA MET A 436 -18.28 25.44 -3.93
C MET A 436 -18.08 25.10 -2.43
N GLU A 437 -17.34 25.91 -1.69
CA GLU A 437 -17.22 25.83 -0.22
C GLU A 437 -18.58 26.05 0.47
N ALA A 438 -19.35 27.04 0.03
CA ALA A 438 -20.69 27.29 0.59
C ALA A 438 -21.66 26.15 0.30
N LEU A 439 -21.61 25.56 -0.91
CA LEU A 439 -22.39 24.38 -1.27
C LEU A 439 -22.06 23.20 -0.35
N ALA A 440 -20.78 22.87 -0.20
CA ALA A 440 -20.32 21.76 0.62
C ALA A 440 -20.74 21.92 2.09
N ARG A 441 -20.58 23.11 2.66
CA ARG A 441 -20.98 23.41 4.04
C ARG A 441 -22.49 23.39 4.25
N THR A 442 -23.26 24.12 3.43
CA THR A 442 -24.67 24.45 3.73
C THR A 442 -25.70 23.52 3.09
N VAL A 443 -25.29 22.67 2.14
CA VAL A 443 -26.18 21.73 1.46
C VAL A 443 -25.72 20.29 1.68
N ALA A 444 -24.40 20.04 1.64
CA ALA A 444 -23.85 18.71 1.91
C ALA A 444 -23.47 18.46 3.39
N GLU A 445 -23.70 19.44 4.28
CA GLU A 445 -23.42 19.33 5.73
C GLU A 445 -21.92 19.02 6.05
N GLY A 446 -21.02 19.43 5.14
CA GLY A 446 -19.58 19.24 5.25
C GLY A 446 -18.87 20.25 6.18
N PRO A 447 -17.63 19.93 6.62
CA PRO A 447 -16.90 20.74 7.61
C PRO A 447 -16.42 22.09 7.06
N ASP A 448 -16.41 23.11 7.93
CA ASP A 448 -16.14 24.51 7.58
C ASP A 448 -14.75 24.79 6.98
N ARG A 449 -13.71 24.15 7.52
CA ARG A 449 -12.31 24.55 7.31
C ARG A 449 -11.39 23.36 7.07
N PHE A 450 -10.63 23.43 5.98
CA PHE A 450 -9.65 22.41 5.63
C PHE A 450 -8.55 22.24 6.69
N SER A 451 -8.02 23.34 7.23
CA SER A 451 -6.97 23.34 8.25
C SER A 451 -7.34 22.55 9.51
N ASP A 452 -8.60 22.65 9.93
CA ASP A 452 -9.12 21.99 11.12
C ASP A 452 -9.32 20.50 10.88
N VAL A 453 -9.85 20.13 9.70
CA VAL A 453 -9.95 18.73 9.25
C VAL A 453 -8.57 18.08 9.14
N VAL A 454 -7.54 18.78 8.63
CA VAL A 454 -6.16 18.26 8.55
C VAL A 454 -5.55 18.09 9.95
N ARG A 455 -5.70 19.09 10.84
CA ARG A 455 -5.27 19.03 12.24
C ARG A 455 -5.87 17.80 12.95
N GLU A 456 -7.18 17.60 12.84
CA GLU A 456 -7.90 16.51 13.50
C GLU A 456 -7.57 15.15 12.91
N SER A 457 -7.36 15.08 11.59
CA SER A 457 -7.02 13.83 10.91
C SER A 457 -5.57 13.40 11.18
N LYS A 458 -4.62 14.34 11.26
CA LYS A 458 -3.25 14.08 11.74
C LYS A 458 -3.24 13.65 13.20
N ARG A 459 -3.95 14.37 14.08
CA ARG A 459 -4.04 14.02 15.51
C ARG A 459 -4.59 12.60 15.72
N LEU A 460 -5.68 12.25 15.03
CA LEU A 460 -6.26 10.91 15.03
C LEU A 460 -5.26 9.83 14.60
N VAL A 461 -4.48 10.06 13.55
CA VAL A 461 -3.43 9.14 13.07
C VAL A 461 -2.31 8.97 14.09
N VAL A 462 -1.88 10.06 14.72
CA VAL A 462 -0.87 10.03 15.80
C VAL A 462 -1.37 9.22 17.01
N ASP A 463 -2.65 9.35 17.38
CA ASP A 463 -3.25 8.67 18.53
C ASP A 463 -3.67 7.20 18.28
N THR A 464 -3.72 6.73 17.03
CA THR A 464 -4.26 5.40 16.70
C THR A 464 -3.40 4.52 15.80
N ALA A 465 -2.81 5.09 14.75
CA ALA A 465 -1.99 4.33 13.81
C ALA A 465 -0.51 4.32 14.22
N MET A 466 -0.05 5.43 14.80
CA MET A 466 1.34 5.72 15.13
C MET A 466 1.62 5.80 16.65
N SER A 467 0.73 5.29 17.50
CA SER A 467 0.84 5.43 18.96
C SER A 467 2.13 4.81 19.52
N SER A 468 2.48 3.60 19.09
CA SER A 468 3.79 2.96 19.36
C SER A 468 4.99 3.83 18.96
N GLN A 469 5.01 4.37 17.74
CA GLN A 469 6.10 5.22 17.25
C GLN A 469 6.21 6.52 18.06
N LEU A 470 5.08 7.12 18.44
CA LEU A 470 5.02 8.27 19.35
C LEU A 470 5.59 7.90 20.74
N THR A 471 5.21 6.75 21.32
CA THR A 471 5.69 6.33 22.64
C THR A 471 7.19 6.05 22.66
N VAL A 472 7.75 5.44 21.61
CA VAL A 472 9.21 5.24 21.47
C VAL A 472 9.94 6.59 21.40
N LEU A 473 9.46 7.52 20.56
CA LEU A 473 10.06 8.85 20.45
C LEU A 473 9.90 9.67 21.75
N ALA A 474 8.75 9.60 22.41
CA ALA A 474 8.51 10.29 23.69
C ALA A 474 9.47 9.78 24.79
N ARG A 475 9.71 8.46 24.88
CA ARG A 475 10.71 7.91 25.82
C ARG A 475 12.14 8.28 25.48
N ARG A 476 12.49 8.46 24.21
CA ARG A 476 13.81 9.00 23.81
C ARG A 476 13.96 10.45 24.23
N LEU A 477 12.94 11.27 23.99
CA LEU A 477 12.88 12.66 24.41
C LEU A 477 12.94 12.81 25.94
N ASP A 478 12.29 11.91 26.69
CA ASP A 478 12.32 11.80 28.16
C ASP A 478 13.74 11.53 28.69
N ARG A 479 14.48 10.60 28.07
CA ARG A 479 15.92 10.41 28.34
C ARG A 479 16.74 11.66 28.00
N ILE A 480 16.41 12.38 26.93
CA ILE A 480 17.11 13.62 26.51
C ILE A 480 16.84 14.79 27.47
N SER A 481 15.67 14.85 28.11
CA SER A 481 15.39 15.85 29.15
C SER A 481 16.15 15.61 30.44
N GLU A 482 16.32 14.36 30.86
CA GLU A 482 17.04 14.00 32.11
C GLU A 482 18.53 14.38 32.09
N GLN A 483 19.15 14.32 30.90
CA GLN A 483 20.54 14.75 30.65
C GLN A 483 20.85 16.15 31.22
N HIS A 484 19.87 17.07 31.22
CA HIS A 484 20.12 18.47 31.56
C HIS A 484 19.20 19.04 32.65
N ARG A 485 19.80 19.82 33.55
CA ARG A 485 19.16 20.30 34.80
C ARG A 485 17.98 21.25 34.64
N TYR A 486 17.79 21.84 33.45
CA TYR A 486 16.65 22.72 33.14
C TYR A 486 15.52 22.04 32.36
N SER A 487 15.67 20.74 32.03
CA SER A 487 14.67 19.97 31.27
C SER A 487 14.12 18.75 32.01
N ARG A 488 14.81 18.22 33.02
CA ARG A 488 14.43 16.99 33.73
C ARG A 488 13.05 16.99 34.41
N ASP A 489 12.49 18.15 34.72
CA ASP A 489 11.15 18.23 35.31
C ASP A 489 10.02 18.00 34.26
N PHE A 490 10.35 17.89 32.95
CA PHE A 490 9.40 17.53 31.91
C PHE A 490 9.07 16.03 31.93
N THR A 491 8.00 15.65 32.62
CA THR A 491 7.52 14.26 32.65
C THR A 491 7.24 13.66 31.26
N LEU A 492 7.53 12.36 31.07
CA LEU A 492 7.17 11.56 29.89
C LEU A 492 5.77 11.83 29.34
N ASN A 493 4.75 11.93 30.20
CA ASN A 493 3.37 12.21 29.77
C ASN A 493 3.24 13.61 29.13
N SER A 494 3.86 14.62 29.73
CA SER A 494 3.90 15.98 29.15
C SER A 494 4.70 16.02 27.85
N LEU A 495 5.82 15.29 27.76
CA LEU A 495 6.61 15.19 26.54
C LEU A 495 5.86 14.47 25.41
N GLN A 496 5.13 13.39 25.73
CA GLN A 496 4.31 12.66 24.76
C GLN A 496 3.19 13.55 24.18
N VAL A 497 2.47 14.30 25.02
CA VAL A 497 1.41 15.22 24.57
C VAL A 497 1.99 16.39 23.75
N ALA A 498 3.09 16.99 24.21
CA ALA A 498 3.75 18.09 23.50
C ALA A 498 4.30 17.64 22.14
N LEU A 499 5.01 16.51 22.09
CA LEU A 499 5.58 15.94 20.87
C LEU A 499 4.49 15.56 19.85
N ALA A 500 3.39 14.94 20.29
CA ALA A 500 2.25 14.64 19.42
C ALA A 500 1.63 15.88 18.79
N GLN A 501 1.56 16.99 19.55
CA GLN A 501 1.06 18.28 19.06
C GLN A 501 2.04 18.95 18.09
N VAL A 502 3.35 18.82 18.29
CA VAL A 502 4.40 19.30 17.37
C VAL A 502 4.40 18.49 16.06
N ILE A 503 4.35 17.16 16.14
CA ILE A 503 4.21 16.27 14.96
C ILE A 503 2.98 16.65 14.12
N THR A 504 1.85 16.91 14.79
CA THR A 504 0.60 17.38 14.14
C THR A 504 0.77 18.73 13.41
N GLY A 505 1.69 19.58 13.89
CA GLY A 505 1.94 20.93 13.37
C GLY A 505 2.83 21.05 12.14
N PHE A 506 3.53 19.98 11.72
CA PHE A 506 4.37 20.03 10.52
C PHE A 506 3.54 20.25 9.25
N SER A 507 3.92 21.26 8.48
CA SER A 507 3.32 21.68 7.20
C SER A 507 3.88 20.93 5.98
N VAL A 508 5.13 20.45 6.08
CA VAL A 508 5.81 19.59 5.10
C VAL A 508 5.72 18.11 5.52
N TYR A 509 6.00 17.18 4.59
CA TYR A 509 6.06 15.74 4.92
C TYR A 509 7.16 15.46 5.96
N ARG A 510 8.38 15.98 5.76
CA ARG A 510 9.48 15.93 6.74
C ARG A 510 10.50 17.04 6.49
N THR A 511 11.43 17.19 7.43
CA THR A 511 12.69 17.94 7.29
C THR A 511 13.84 17.01 6.87
N TYR A 512 15.00 17.59 6.54
CA TYR A 512 16.18 16.87 6.06
C TYR A 512 17.48 17.28 6.77
N VAL A 513 17.44 17.41 8.10
CA VAL A 513 18.62 17.56 8.97
C VAL A 513 19.48 16.30 8.88
N GLN A 514 20.80 16.46 8.82
CA GLN A 514 21.76 15.42 8.41
C GLN A 514 22.83 15.10 9.48
N PRO A 515 23.45 13.91 9.44
CA PRO A 515 24.61 13.58 10.27
C PRO A 515 25.78 14.54 10.01
N GLY A 516 26.26 15.22 11.04
CA GLY A 516 27.39 16.15 10.96
C GLY A 516 27.02 17.60 10.61
N GLU A 517 25.74 17.93 10.48
CA GLU A 517 25.28 19.33 10.51
C GLU A 517 25.24 19.85 11.96
N ASP A 518 25.65 21.11 12.15
CA ASP A 518 25.54 21.83 13.43
C ASP A 518 24.23 22.66 13.53
N CYS A 519 23.52 22.85 12.42
CA CYS A 519 22.19 23.46 12.41
C CYS A 519 21.37 23.02 11.17
N PRO A 520 20.03 22.95 11.25
CA PRO A 520 19.17 22.66 10.10
C PRO A 520 19.27 23.67 8.96
N SER A 521 18.90 23.25 7.75
CA SER A 521 18.71 24.16 6.63
C SER A 521 17.68 25.26 6.95
N PRO A 522 17.78 26.49 6.38
CA PRO A 522 16.79 27.54 6.64
C PRO A 522 15.34 27.16 6.30
N ARG A 523 15.15 26.24 5.35
CA ARG A 523 13.86 25.65 4.99
C ARG A 523 13.30 24.82 6.15
N ASP A 524 14.14 23.98 6.73
CA ASP A 524 13.76 23.03 7.78
C ASP A 524 13.64 23.73 9.14
N GLN A 525 14.48 24.73 9.44
CA GLN A 525 14.30 25.62 10.58
C GLN A 525 12.92 26.30 10.52
N ALA A 526 12.54 26.86 9.38
CA ALA A 526 11.23 27.51 9.22
C ALA A 526 10.06 26.53 9.41
N ALA A 527 10.18 25.29 8.92
CA ALA A 527 9.18 24.25 9.11
C ALA A 527 9.05 23.82 10.59
N ILE A 528 10.18 23.68 11.30
CA ILE A 528 10.23 23.39 12.73
C ILE A 528 9.62 24.53 13.54
N GLU A 529 10.06 25.78 13.32
CA GLU A 529 9.53 26.95 14.05
C GLU A 529 8.03 27.16 13.79
N GLN A 530 7.53 26.87 12.57
CA GLN A 530 6.10 26.84 12.27
C GLN A 530 5.35 25.76 13.07
N ALA A 531 5.87 24.53 13.13
CA ALA A 531 5.27 23.43 13.88
C ALA A 531 5.23 23.70 15.40
N ILE A 532 6.30 24.31 15.94
CA ILE A 532 6.38 24.72 17.34
C ILE A 532 5.40 25.85 17.65
N HIS A 533 5.30 26.89 16.81
CA HIS A 533 4.33 27.97 16.98
C HIS A 533 2.88 27.44 16.89
N PHE A 534 2.61 26.54 15.93
CA PHE A 534 1.34 25.84 15.83
C PHE A 534 1.02 25.07 17.12
N ALA A 535 1.98 24.34 17.67
CA ALA A 535 1.77 23.53 18.86
C ALA A 535 1.44 24.38 20.10
N LYS A 536 2.24 25.42 20.37
CA LYS A 536 1.98 26.41 21.44
C LYS A 536 0.59 27.05 21.30
N ARG A 537 0.22 27.47 20.09
CA ARG A 537 -1.07 28.14 19.83
C ARG A 537 -2.29 27.24 20.07
N HIS A 538 -2.18 25.93 19.81
CA HIS A 538 -3.28 24.98 19.98
C HIS A 538 -3.30 24.29 21.34
N ASN A 539 -2.28 24.50 22.20
CA ASN A 539 -2.24 23.95 23.55
C ASN A 539 -1.74 24.98 24.59
N PRO A 540 -2.54 26.04 24.87
CA PRO A 540 -2.20 27.08 25.84
C PRO A 540 -2.32 26.63 27.31
N ALA A 541 -2.67 25.37 27.57
CA ALA A 541 -2.77 24.80 28.92
C ALA A 541 -1.46 24.17 29.41
N MET A 542 -0.46 24.02 28.54
CA MET A 542 0.89 23.56 28.86
C MET A 542 1.86 24.74 28.81
N SER A 543 2.96 24.68 29.57
CA SER A 543 3.96 25.76 29.51
C SER A 543 4.59 25.89 28.12
N GLY A 544 5.04 27.09 27.77
CA GLY A 544 5.80 27.32 26.54
C GLY A 544 7.12 26.53 26.51
N ASP A 545 7.73 26.33 27.67
CA ASP A 545 9.11 25.84 27.83
C ASP A 545 9.32 24.43 27.26
N ILE A 546 8.33 23.54 27.41
CA ILE A 546 8.43 22.17 26.87
C ILE A 546 8.44 22.15 25.34
N PHE A 547 7.77 23.11 24.70
CA PHE A 547 7.82 23.30 23.26
C PHE A 547 9.09 24.04 22.82
N ASP A 548 9.66 24.92 23.65
CA ASP A 548 10.97 25.52 23.39
C ASP A 548 12.10 24.48 23.51
N PHE A 549 12.03 23.57 24.49
CA PHE A 549 12.94 22.42 24.62
C PHE A 549 12.86 21.50 23.39
N ILE A 550 11.65 21.13 22.94
CA ILE A 550 11.49 20.36 21.69
C ILE A 550 12.05 21.13 20.51
N ARG A 551 11.76 22.44 20.37
CA ARG A 551 12.35 23.29 19.32
C ARG A 551 13.86 23.19 19.31
N ASP A 552 14.50 23.40 20.46
CA ASP A 552 15.95 23.53 20.52
C ASP A 552 16.66 22.20 20.30
N VAL A 553 16.08 21.06 20.71
CA VAL A 553 16.53 19.72 20.28
C VAL A 553 16.40 19.55 18.76
N LEU A 554 15.28 19.96 18.15
CA LEU A 554 15.07 19.84 16.70
C LEU A 554 15.92 20.82 15.87
N LEU A 555 16.36 21.92 16.46
CA LEU A 555 17.25 22.92 15.85
C LEU A 555 18.74 22.70 16.16
N LEU A 556 19.10 21.58 16.81
CA LEU A 556 20.46 21.24 17.23
C LEU A 556 21.12 22.31 18.14
N ARG A 557 20.29 23.06 18.89
CA ARG A 557 20.72 24.08 19.85
C ARG A 557 21.00 23.42 21.19
N ASP A 558 22.06 22.64 21.22
CA ASP A 558 22.44 21.84 22.38
C ASP A 558 23.04 22.68 23.51
N PRO A 559 22.72 22.38 24.79
CA PRO A 559 23.27 23.07 25.95
C PRO A 559 24.74 22.69 26.21
N ASP A 560 25.49 23.62 26.82
CA ASP A 560 26.88 23.42 27.21
C ASP A 560 27.07 22.21 28.15
N GLY A 561 28.14 21.45 27.92
CA GLY A 561 28.61 20.41 28.84
C GLY A 561 28.06 19.00 28.61
N LEU A 562 27.29 18.77 27.55
CA LEU A 562 26.89 17.42 27.13
C LEU A 562 28.08 16.59 26.62
N SER A 563 28.03 15.29 26.87
CA SER A 563 28.97 14.30 26.32
C SER A 563 28.67 13.96 24.86
N HIS A 564 29.61 13.30 24.19
CA HIS A 564 29.46 12.88 22.79
C HIS A 564 28.25 11.96 22.58
N ASP A 565 28.01 11.03 23.51
CA ASP A 565 26.91 10.05 23.43
C ASP A 565 25.54 10.72 23.62
N GLU A 566 25.45 11.75 24.46
CA GLU A 566 24.23 12.52 24.67
C GLU A 566 23.87 13.35 23.42
N LEU A 567 24.88 13.98 22.80
CA LEU A 567 24.74 14.66 21.51
C LEU A 567 24.39 13.67 20.37
N ALA A 568 24.83 12.42 20.45
CA ALA A 568 24.48 11.38 19.48
C ALA A 568 23.03 10.90 19.62
N GLU A 569 22.54 10.64 20.85
CA GLU A 569 21.13 10.31 21.12
C GLU A 569 20.18 11.44 20.69
N ARG A 570 20.58 12.70 20.92
CA ARG A 570 19.83 13.88 20.45
C ARG A 570 19.69 13.91 18.93
N ARG A 571 20.77 13.66 18.19
CA ARG A 571 20.76 13.59 16.73
C ARG A 571 19.96 12.38 16.21
N ASP A 572 20.10 11.18 16.80
CA ASP A 572 19.29 9.99 16.45
C ASP A 572 17.79 10.22 16.71
N PHE A 573 17.41 10.94 17.76
CA PHE A 573 16.03 11.37 17.99
C PHE A 573 15.51 12.28 16.86
N VAL A 574 16.28 13.30 16.43
CA VAL A 574 15.90 14.15 15.30
C VAL A 574 15.70 13.30 14.04
N PHE A 575 16.68 12.46 13.69
CA PHE A 575 16.61 11.65 12.46
C PHE A 575 15.41 10.68 12.46
N ARG A 576 15.10 10.04 13.60
CA ARG A 576 13.92 9.17 13.74
C ARG A 576 12.60 9.94 13.71
N LEU A 577 12.53 11.16 14.24
CA LEU A 577 11.34 12.00 14.11
C LEU A 577 11.01 12.31 12.64
N GLN A 578 12.04 12.57 11.83
CA GLN A 578 11.90 12.83 10.38
C GLN A 578 11.33 11.62 9.62
N GLN A 579 11.45 10.41 10.15
CA GLN A 579 10.85 9.18 9.59
C GLN A 579 9.39 8.96 10.03
N VAL A 580 8.87 9.73 11.00
CA VAL A 580 7.50 9.61 11.53
C VAL A 580 6.57 10.73 11.06
N THR A 581 7.09 11.94 10.83
CA THR A 581 6.30 13.07 10.30
C THR A 581 5.74 12.78 8.90
N GLY A 582 6.51 12.11 8.04
CA GLY A 582 6.07 11.71 6.69
C GLY A 582 4.85 10.78 6.69
N PRO A 583 4.89 9.64 7.42
CA PRO A 583 3.73 8.81 7.68
C PRO A 583 2.50 9.54 8.24
N VAL A 584 2.69 10.43 9.23
CA VAL A 584 1.58 11.21 9.81
C VAL A 584 0.97 12.17 8.79
N MET A 585 1.79 12.80 7.94
CA MET A 585 1.31 13.61 6.82
C MET A 585 0.50 12.76 5.84
N ALA A 586 1.07 11.68 5.29
CA ALA A 586 0.39 10.85 4.29
C ALA A 586 -0.94 10.28 4.81
N LYS A 587 -0.95 9.70 6.02
CA LYS A 587 -2.14 9.08 6.60
C LYS A 587 -3.17 10.09 7.11
N GLY A 588 -2.72 11.22 7.65
CA GLY A 588 -3.60 12.28 8.17
C GLY A 588 -4.22 13.13 7.05
N LEU A 589 -3.41 13.53 6.05
CA LEU A 589 -3.84 14.34 4.92
C LEU A 589 -4.55 13.48 3.86
N GLU A 590 -3.83 12.52 3.27
CA GLU A 590 -4.28 11.89 2.04
C GLU A 590 -5.27 10.74 2.23
N ASP A 591 -4.99 9.89 3.21
CA ASP A 591 -5.82 8.73 3.52
C ASP A 591 -6.85 9.04 4.62
N THR A 592 -7.03 10.32 5.01
CA THR A 592 -8.09 10.71 5.96
C THR A 592 -8.72 12.08 5.63
N ALA A 593 -7.99 13.20 5.68
CA ALA A 593 -8.57 14.53 5.47
C ALA A 593 -9.18 14.73 4.08
N PHE A 594 -8.60 14.15 3.03
CA PHE A 594 -9.16 14.15 1.67
C PHE A 594 -10.48 13.39 1.52
N TYR A 595 -10.80 12.50 2.45
CA TYR A 595 -12.10 11.81 2.53
C TYR A 595 -13.04 12.48 3.54
N ARG A 596 -12.68 13.67 4.05
CA ARG A 596 -13.48 14.51 4.96
C ARG A 596 -13.73 15.92 4.42
N TYR A 597 -12.84 16.48 3.60
CA TYR A 597 -12.98 17.82 3.02
C TYR A 597 -12.84 17.77 1.49
N PHE A 598 -13.97 17.78 0.79
CA PHE A 598 -14.05 17.66 -0.67
C PHE A 598 -15.09 18.61 -1.31
N PRO A 599 -15.02 19.96 -1.09
CA PRO A 599 -15.91 20.89 -1.81
C PRO A 599 -15.90 20.68 -3.33
N LEU A 600 -14.72 20.41 -3.87
CA LEU A 600 -14.48 19.89 -5.20
C LEU A 600 -13.50 18.70 -5.12
N ALA A 601 -14.01 17.48 -5.30
CA ALA A 601 -13.28 16.22 -5.08
C ALA A 601 -12.10 15.98 -6.05
N ALA A 602 -11.91 16.86 -7.05
CA ALA A 602 -10.76 16.83 -7.94
C ALA A 602 -9.44 17.17 -7.21
N HIS A 603 -9.46 18.06 -6.20
CA HIS A 603 -8.27 18.47 -5.45
C HIS A 603 -7.71 17.39 -4.52
N ASN A 604 -8.48 16.34 -4.23
CA ASN A 604 -8.22 15.41 -3.15
C ASN A 604 -7.27 14.26 -3.57
N GLU A 605 -6.13 14.62 -4.15
CA GLU A 605 -5.09 13.72 -4.67
C GLU A 605 -3.76 13.87 -3.93
N VAL A 606 -2.88 12.88 -4.07
CA VAL A 606 -1.50 12.89 -3.57
C VAL A 606 -0.79 14.20 -3.96
N GLY A 607 -0.26 14.93 -2.98
CA GLY A 607 0.36 16.27 -3.18
C GLY A 607 -0.62 17.43 -3.44
N GLY A 608 -1.93 17.20 -3.37
CA GLY A 608 -2.96 18.20 -3.57
C GLY A 608 -3.21 19.07 -2.34
N GLU A 609 -3.49 20.35 -2.57
CA GLU A 609 -3.82 21.33 -1.53
C GLU A 609 -5.20 21.95 -1.80
N PRO A 610 -6.31 21.34 -1.32
CA PRO A 610 -7.68 21.83 -1.51
C PRO A 610 -7.95 23.28 -1.10
N HIS A 611 -7.06 23.91 -0.33
CA HIS A 611 -7.15 25.34 0.01
C HIS A 611 -6.67 26.27 -1.13
N ARG A 612 -5.91 25.76 -2.11
CA ARG A 612 -5.47 26.48 -3.33
C ARG A 612 -6.36 26.07 -4.50
N PHE A 613 -7.54 26.66 -4.55
CA PHE A 613 -8.67 26.20 -5.38
C PHE A 613 -8.45 26.27 -6.91
N GLY A 614 -7.49 27.06 -7.40
CA GLY A 614 -7.17 27.13 -8.83
C GLY A 614 -5.94 27.99 -9.10
N SER A 615 -5.48 28.02 -10.35
CA SER A 615 -4.35 28.87 -10.76
C SER A 615 -4.63 29.60 -12.07
N SER A 616 -3.96 30.73 -12.27
CA SER A 616 -3.99 31.48 -13.53
C SER A 616 -2.91 30.98 -14.50
N PRO A 617 -3.04 31.21 -15.83
CA PRO A 617 -2.01 30.84 -16.79
C PRO A 617 -0.63 31.44 -16.48
N GLU A 618 -0.57 32.66 -15.94
CA GLU A 618 0.71 33.30 -15.56
C GLU A 618 1.33 32.62 -14.33
N ALA A 619 0.51 32.11 -13.40
CA ALA A 619 1.00 31.32 -12.28
C ALA A 619 1.55 29.96 -12.74
N PHE A 620 0.87 29.31 -13.69
CA PHE A 620 1.35 28.10 -14.36
C PHE A 620 2.69 28.36 -15.08
N HIS A 621 2.77 29.39 -15.93
CA HIS A 621 4.01 29.73 -16.65
C HIS A 621 5.18 30.06 -15.71
N ARG A 622 4.96 30.78 -14.59
CA ARG A 622 6.00 31.01 -13.57
C ARG A 622 6.48 29.71 -12.91
N ALA A 623 5.60 28.73 -12.70
CA ALA A 623 5.98 27.43 -12.19
C ALA A 623 6.76 26.60 -13.23
N GLN A 624 6.40 26.68 -14.51
CA GLN A 624 7.16 26.05 -15.60
C GLN A 624 8.55 26.68 -15.81
N GLN A 625 8.70 27.99 -15.60
CA GLN A 625 10.01 28.66 -15.60
C GLN A 625 10.92 28.11 -14.49
N ARG A 626 10.43 28.05 -13.23
CA ARG A 626 11.19 27.43 -12.12
C ARG A 626 11.53 25.97 -12.40
N ARG A 627 10.62 25.19 -13.01
CA ARG A 627 10.90 23.80 -13.41
C ARG A 627 12.04 23.71 -14.42
N LEU A 628 12.11 24.62 -15.40
CA LEU A 628 13.20 24.68 -16.38
C LEU A 628 14.56 25.04 -15.73
N GLU A 629 14.55 25.95 -14.75
CA GLU A 629 15.76 26.40 -14.03
C GLU A 629 16.27 25.37 -13.00
N GLU A 630 15.36 24.72 -12.25
CA GLU A 630 15.72 23.95 -11.06
C GLU A 630 15.64 22.43 -11.26
N THR A 631 14.73 21.95 -12.12
CA THR A 631 14.37 20.52 -12.27
C THR A 631 14.02 20.12 -13.73
N PRO A 632 14.79 20.51 -14.76
CA PRO A 632 14.43 20.31 -16.18
C PRO A 632 14.26 18.86 -16.63
N HIS A 633 14.60 17.88 -15.79
CA HIS A 633 14.55 16.44 -16.10
C HIS A 633 13.63 15.64 -15.16
N THR A 634 12.87 16.32 -14.28
CA THR A 634 11.83 15.72 -13.42
C THR A 634 10.67 15.17 -14.24
N LEU A 635 9.87 14.24 -13.71
CA LEU A 635 8.70 13.75 -14.43
C LEU A 635 7.53 14.74 -14.41
N ASN A 636 6.79 14.79 -15.53
CA ASN A 636 5.49 15.43 -15.65
C ASN A 636 4.38 14.37 -15.59
N ALA A 637 3.87 14.08 -14.38
CA ALA A 637 2.84 13.06 -14.17
C ALA A 637 1.44 13.65 -14.05
N THR A 638 0.44 12.87 -14.44
CA THR A 638 -1.01 13.22 -14.34
C THR A 638 -1.86 12.06 -13.82
N ALA A 639 -1.41 10.81 -13.97
CA ALA A 639 -1.94 9.66 -13.27
C ALA A 639 -0.77 8.76 -12.85
N THR A 640 -0.86 8.16 -11.67
CA THR A 640 0.14 7.20 -11.15
C THR A 640 -0.57 5.90 -10.74
N HIS A 641 0.11 5.02 -10.00
CA HIS A 641 -0.51 3.83 -9.45
C HIS A 641 -1.17 4.08 -8.07
N ASP A 642 -1.08 5.30 -7.51
CA ASP A 642 -1.57 5.63 -6.16
C ASP A 642 -2.32 6.99 -6.10
N THR A 643 -2.39 7.73 -7.22
CA THR A 643 -3.41 8.77 -7.44
C THR A 643 -4.79 8.23 -7.07
N LYS A 644 -5.49 8.93 -6.18
CA LYS A 644 -6.76 8.44 -5.62
C LYS A 644 -7.85 8.37 -6.70
N ARG A 645 -7.70 9.13 -7.80
CA ARG A 645 -8.57 9.15 -9.01
C ARG A 645 -7.74 9.19 -10.30
N GLY A 646 -8.27 8.63 -11.40
CA GLY A 646 -7.66 8.76 -12.74
C GLY A 646 -7.77 10.17 -13.31
N GLU A 647 -6.90 10.54 -14.27
CA GLU A 647 -6.82 11.92 -14.77
C GLU A 647 -8.14 12.42 -15.39
N ASP A 648 -8.75 11.67 -16.31
CA ASP A 648 -10.05 12.01 -16.90
C ASP A 648 -11.17 12.16 -15.85
N THR A 649 -11.16 11.31 -14.82
CA THR A 649 -12.12 11.38 -13.71
C THR A 649 -12.04 12.73 -13.00
N ARG A 650 -10.83 13.25 -12.75
CA ARG A 650 -10.65 14.55 -12.07
C ARG A 650 -10.98 15.72 -12.98
N LEU A 651 -10.60 15.66 -14.26
CA LEU A 651 -10.88 16.72 -15.23
C LEU A 651 -12.38 16.87 -15.52
N ARG A 652 -13.15 15.78 -15.45
CA ARG A 652 -14.62 15.80 -15.48
C ARG A 652 -15.23 16.36 -14.19
N ILE A 653 -14.65 16.07 -13.02
CA ILE A 653 -15.10 16.67 -11.74
C ILE A 653 -14.77 18.17 -11.71
N ALA A 654 -13.59 18.58 -12.20
CA ALA A 654 -13.12 19.96 -12.24
C ALA A 654 -14.13 20.92 -12.90
N VAL A 655 -14.80 20.48 -13.97
CA VAL A 655 -15.86 21.22 -14.69
C VAL A 655 -17.03 21.66 -13.77
N LEU A 656 -17.24 21.03 -12.60
CA LEU A 656 -18.22 21.50 -11.62
C LEU A 656 -17.93 22.91 -11.11
N SER A 657 -16.66 23.33 -11.08
CA SER A 657 -16.23 24.71 -10.75
C SER A 657 -16.76 25.76 -11.73
N GLU A 658 -16.95 25.42 -13.00
CA GLU A 658 -17.52 26.32 -14.01
C GLU A 658 -19.04 26.52 -13.85
N MET A 659 -19.70 25.76 -12.97
CA MET A 659 -21.17 25.73 -12.87
C MET A 659 -21.74 25.55 -11.44
N PRO A 660 -21.19 26.19 -10.40
CA PRO A 660 -21.54 25.92 -9.00
C PRO A 660 -23.04 26.08 -8.70
N GLY A 661 -23.70 27.06 -9.33
CA GLY A 661 -25.14 27.25 -9.18
C GLY A 661 -26.01 26.18 -9.87
N ALA A 662 -25.55 25.59 -10.96
CA ALA A 662 -26.24 24.46 -11.62
C ALA A 662 -25.95 23.14 -10.93
N TRP A 663 -24.73 22.96 -10.42
CA TRP A 663 -24.32 21.85 -9.58
C TRP A 663 -25.12 21.82 -8.27
N ARG A 664 -25.19 22.95 -7.54
CA ARG A 664 -26.01 23.11 -6.32
C ARG A 664 -27.45 22.60 -6.50
N ARG A 665 -28.18 23.17 -7.47
CA ARG A 665 -29.57 22.80 -7.74
C ARG A 665 -29.74 21.33 -8.13
N THR A 666 -28.67 20.68 -8.59
CA THR A 666 -28.66 19.29 -9.01
C THR A 666 -28.43 18.34 -7.85
N VAL A 667 -27.50 18.67 -6.94
CA VAL A 667 -27.35 17.99 -5.64
C VAL A 667 -28.65 18.06 -4.83
N GLU A 668 -29.27 19.25 -4.75
CA GLU A 668 -30.55 19.47 -4.06
C GLU A 668 -31.69 18.59 -4.64
N ARG A 669 -31.74 18.39 -5.97
CA ARG A 669 -32.69 17.44 -6.59
C ARG A 669 -32.35 15.99 -6.29
N TRP A 670 -31.08 15.60 -6.42
CA TRP A 670 -30.68 14.20 -6.27
C TRP A 670 -30.86 13.70 -4.83
N TYR A 671 -30.59 14.54 -3.83
CA TYR A 671 -30.96 14.29 -2.44
C TYR A 671 -32.45 13.96 -2.28
N ALA A 672 -33.36 14.70 -2.92
CA ALA A 672 -34.79 14.42 -2.84
C ALA A 672 -35.18 13.09 -3.54
N LEU A 673 -34.57 12.77 -4.68
CA LEU A 673 -34.85 11.53 -5.43
C LEU A 673 -34.34 10.27 -4.72
N ASN A 674 -33.20 10.38 -4.02
CA ASN A 674 -32.53 9.26 -3.36
C ASN A 674 -32.87 9.12 -1.87
N GLU A 675 -33.59 10.06 -1.25
CA GLU A 675 -33.89 10.05 0.20
C GLU A 675 -34.52 8.74 0.67
N ARG A 676 -35.45 8.21 -0.13
CA ARG A 676 -36.14 6.92 0.06
C ARG A 676 -35.25 5.67 0.11
N PHE A 677 -33.94 5.81 -0.16
CA PHE A 677 -32.96 4.73 -0.08
C PHE A 677 -31.94 4.93 1.04
N ALA A 678 -31.91 6.10 1.69
CA ALA A 678 -31.09 6.31 2.87
C ALA A 678 -31.69 5.60 4.09
N SER A 679 -30.84 5.09 4.97
CA SER A 679 -31.25 4.41 6.21
C SER A 679 -31.11 5.35 7.41
N ALA A 680 -32.12 5.38 8.27
CA ALA A 680 -32.00 5.97 9.61
C ALA A 680 -31.39 4.93 10.56
N LEU A 681 -30.15 5.16 10.99
CA LEU A 681 -29.43 4.34 11.98
C LEU A 681 -29.31 5.10 13.31
N PRO A 682 -28.99 4.44 14.43
CA PRO A 682 -28.75 5.12 15.72
C PRO A 682 -27.63 6.17 15.68
N GLY A 683 -26.69 6.05 14.74
CA GLY A 683 -25.60 7.01 14.48
C GLY A 683 -25.95 8.11 13.45
N GLY A 684 -27.22 8.24 13.04
CA GLY A 684 -27.68 9.22 12.05
C GLY A 684 -28.10 8.59 10.71
N ARG A 685 -28.20 9.44 9.68
CA ARG A 685 -28.54 9.04 8.30
C ARG A 685 -27.34 8.35 7.64
N ALA A 686 -27.57 7.21 6.99
CA ALA A 686 -26.56 6.44 6.26
C ALA A 686 -27.00 6.22 4.80
N PRO A 687 -26.25 6.70 3.79
CA PRO A 687 -25.11 7.61 3.91
C PRO A 687 -25.50 8.96 4.55
N SER A 688 -24.53 9.68 5.11
CA SER A 688 -24.72 11.09 5.48
C SER A 688 -24.83 11.97 4.22
N ARG A 689 -25.29 13.23 4.34
CA ARG A 689 -25.34 14.16 3.20
C ARG A 689 -23.98 14.35 2.55
N HIS A 690 -22.92 14.39 3.35
CA HIS A 690 -21.56 14.60 2.90
C HIS A 690 -20.99 13.37 2.20
N GLU A 691 -21.25 12.17 2.74
CA GLU A 691 -20.91 10.89 2.09
C GLU A 691 -21.62 10.75 0.73
N GLU A 692 -22.89 11.17 0.66
CA GLU A 692 -23.70 11.17 -0.56
C GLU A 692 -23.23 12.24 -1.57
N TYR A 693 -22.71 13.38 -1.11
CA TYR A 693 -22.08 14.40 -1.97
C TYR A 693 -20.79 13.87 -2.63
N LEU A 694 -19.98 13.07 -1.90
CA LEU A 694 -18.82 12.38 -2.48
C LEU A 694 -19.24 11.33 -3.52
N PHE A 695 -20.29 10.56 -3.25
CA PHE A 695 -20.89 9.62 -4.20
C PHE A 695 -21.29 10.34 -5.50
N TYR A 696 -22.00 11.47 -5.43
CA TYR A 696 -22.41 12.22 -6.61
C TYR A 696 -21.23 12.79 -7.42
N GLN A 697 -20.22 13.39 -6.79
CA GLN A 697 -19.03 13.84 -7.51
C GLN A 697 -18.28 12.67 -8.16
N THR A 698 -18.23 11.52 -7.49
CA THR A 698 -17.63 10.30 -8.04
C THR A 698 -18.39 9.83 -9.28
N LEU A 699 -19.72 9.82 -9.26
CA LEU A 699 -20.52 9.50 -10.45
C LEU A 699 -20.27 10.48 -11.60
N VAL A 700 -20.23 11.79 -11.34
CA VAL A 700 -19.96 12.81 -12.39
C VAL A 700 -18.61 12.57 -13.08
N GLY A 701 -17.55 12.28 -12.31
CA GLY A 701 -16.24 11.98 -12.88
C GLY A 701 -16.20 10.66 -13.65
N THR A 702 -16.88 9.64 -13.14
CA THR A 702 -16.66 8.24 -13.57
C THR A 702 -17.74 7.69 -14.49
N TRP A 703 -18.79 8.47 -14.78
CA TRP A 703 -19.94 7.98 -15.55
C TRP A 703 -19.52 7.41 -16.91
N PRO A 704 -20.04 6.22 -17.29
CA PRO A 704 -19.75 5.60 -18.57
C PRO A 704 -20.16 6.45 -19.78
N ILE A 705 -19.45 6.23 -20.89
CA ILE A 705 -19.69 6.93 -22.16
C ILE A 705 -20.73 6.13 -22.93
N GLY A 706 -21.84 6.77 -23.32
CA GLY A 706 -22.98 6.10 -23.94
C GLY A 706 -24.09 5.68 -22.97
N GLY A 707 -24.04 6.10 -21.70
CA GLY A 707 -25.02 5.77 -20.67
C GLY A 707 -24.61 4.57 -19.81
N LEU A 708 -25.38 4.26 -18.77
CA LEU A 708 -25.11 3.14 -17.86
C LEU A 708 -25.19 1.80 -18.62
N PRO A 709 -24.10 1.01 -18.73
CA PRO A 709 -24.18 -0.32 -19.32
C PRO A 709 -25.01 -1.23 -18.42
N SER A 710 -25.58 -2.30 -18.97
CA SER A 710 -26.25 -3.37 -18.22
C SER A 710 -25.24 -4.23 -17.43
N ALA A 711 -24.59 -3.62 -16.42
CA ALA A 711 -23.37 -4.12 -15.80
C ALA A 711 -23.41 -3.97 -14.27
N PRO A 712 -23.67 -5.07 -13.53
CA PRO A 712 -23.42 -5.14 -12.09
C PRO A 712 -22.00 -4.68 -11.69
N ASP A 713 -21.03 -4.85 -12.59
CA ASP A 713 -19.65 -4.40 -12.43
C ASP A 713 -19.53 -2.90 -12.06
N TYR A 714 -20.30 -2.00 -12.68
CA TYR A 714 -20.20 -0.57 -12.36
C TYR A 714 -20.72 -0.28 -10.94
N VAL A 715 -21.86 -0.88 -10.57
CA VAL A 715 -22.43 -0.78 -9.22
C VAL A 715 -21.47 -1.34 -8.18
N ALA A 716 -20.87 -2.50 -8.44
CA ALA A 716 -19.87 -3.13 -7.56
C ALA A 716 -18.61 -2.26 -7.38
N ARG A 717 -18.14 -1.58 -8.44
CA ARG A 717 -17.00 -0.65 -8.36
C ARG A 717 -17.31 0.59 -7.54
N ILE A 718 -18.45 1.24 -7.76
CA ILE A 718 -18.84 2.42 -6.98
C ILE A 718 -19.08 2.02 -5.51
N SER A 719 -19.69 0.85 -5.27
CA SER A 719 -19.87 0.30 -3.93
C SER A 719 -18.53 0.04 -3.21
N GLY A 720 -17.55 -0.57 -3.89
CA GLY A 720 -16.21 -0.80 -3.34
C GLY A 720 -15.39 0.48 -3.14
N TYR A 721 -15.55 1.48 -4.03
CA TYR A 721 -14.96 2.80 -3.83
C TYR A 721 -15.55 3.50 -2.60
N MET A 722 -16.89 3.48 -2.43
CA MET A 722 -17.52 4.09 -1.26
C MET A 722 -17.12 3.38 0.03
N GLU A 723 -17.09 2.05 0.04
CA GLU A 723 -16.58 1.28 1.19
C GLU A 723 -15.15 1.69 1.59
N LYS A 724 -14.23 1.82 0.62
CA LYS A 724 -12.89 2.34 0.91
C LYS A 724 -12.97 3.78 1.42
N ALA A 725 -13.62 4.69 0.69
CA ALA A 725 -13.65 6.11 0.98
C ALA A 725 -14.17 6.41 2.40
N LEU A 726 -15.18 5.68 2.86
CA LEU A 726 -15.74 5.88 4.22
C LEU A 726 -14.86 5.26 5.32
N LYS A 727 -14.17 4.15 5.03
CA LYS A 727 -13.18 3.55 5.94
C LYS A 727 -11.89 4.36 6.02
N GLU A 728 -11.56 5.10 4.96
CA GLU A 728 -10.53 6.14 4.99
C GLU A 728 -11.00 7.42 5.70
N ALA A 729 -12.25 7.83 5.53
CA ALA A 729 -12.81 8.98 6.25
C ALA A 729 -12.81 8.78 7.78
N LYS A 730 -12.91 7.54 8.28
CA LYS A 730 -12.82 7.21 9.72
C LYS A 730 -13.81 8.04 10.57
N GLN A 731 -15.02 8.27 10.06
CA GLN A 731 -16.09 9.04 10.74
C GLN A 731 -17.21 8.12 11.26
N HIS A 732 -17.82 7.31 10.38
CA HIS A 732 -18.91 6.38 10.75
C HIS A 732 -18.49 4.91 10.75
N THR A 733 -17.37 4.57 10.10
CA THR A 733 -16.80 3.22 9.93
C THR A 733 -15.28 3.33 9.78
N SER A 734 -14.53 2.23 9.92
CA SER A 734 -13.07 2.21 9.76
C SER A 734 -12.55 0.81 9.40
N TRP A 735 -11.29 0.68 9.00
CA TRP A 735 -10.64 -0.62 8.82
C TRP A 735 -10.42 -1.37 10.13
N ILE A 736 -10.07 -0.67 11.22
CA ILE A 736 -9.75 -1.28 12.53
C ILE A 736 -11.03 -1.75 13.24
N SER A 737 -12.07 -0.93 13.21
CA SER A 737 -13.40 -1.20 13.75
C SER A 737 -14.48 -0.86 12.70
N PRO A 738 -14.86 -1.82 11.85
CA PRO A 738 -15.92 -1.63 10.85
C PRO A 738 -17.29 -1.51 11.50
N ASN A 739 -18.10 -0.57 11.01
CA ASN A 739 -19.50 -0.46 11.40
C ASN A 739 -20.37 -1.20 10.38
N GLU A 740 -20.61 -2.50 10.59
CA GLU A 740 -21.33 -3.35 9.64
C GLU A 740 -22.72 -2.80 9.26
N ALA A 741 -23.41 -2.10 10.18
CA ALA A 741 -24.71 -1.50 9.88
C ALA A 741 -24.61 -0.31 8.90
N HIS A 742 -23.61 0.57 9.07
CA HIS A 742 -23.36 1.69 8.17
C HIS A 742 -22.81 1.20 6.82
N ASP A 743 -21.85 0.28 6.84
CA ASP A 743 -21.29 -0.36 5.64
C ASP A 743 -22.40 -0.96 4.76
N GLN A 744 -23.33 -1.72 5.36
CA GLN A 744 -24.43 -2.35 4.61
C GLN A 744 -25.50 -1.35 4.18
N ALA A 745 -25.81 -0.32 4.98
CA ALA A 745 -26.72 0.76 4.58
C ALA A 745 -26.21 1.52 3.34
N VAL A 746 -24.91 1.86 3.31
CA VAL A 746 -24.29 2.54 2.15
C VAL A 746 -24.22 1.61 0.93
N LYS A 747 -23.92 0.32 1.12
CA LYS A 747 -23.98 -0.68 0.02
C LYS A 747 -25.38 -0.82 -0.56
N ALA A 748 -26.41 -0.87 0.28
CA ALA A 748 -27.81 -0.93 -0.13
C ALA A 748 -28.26 0.37 -0.82
N PHE A 749 -27.81 1.54 -0.35
CA PHE A 749 -28.05 2.84 -0.98
C PHE A 749 -27.45 2.89 -2.38
N VAL A 750 -26.16 2.56 -2.55
CA VAL A 750 -25.49 2.57 -3.86
C VAL A 750 -26.17 1.62 -4.85
N ALA A 751 -26.55 0.42 -4.40
CA ALA A 751 -27.28 -0.55 -5.22
C ALA A 751 -28.69 -0.07 -5.60
N ALA A 752 -29.40 0.61 -4.70
CA ALA A 752 -30.75 1.14 -4.97
C ALA A 752 -30.74 2.38 -5.86
N ALA A 753 -29.78 3.29 -5.64
CA ALA A 753 -29.66 4.54 -6.38
C ALA A 753 -29.25 4.30 -7.85
N LEU A 754 -28.48 3.24 -8.11
CA LEU A 754 -28.00 2.87 -9.45
C LEU A 754 -28.85 1.78 -10.15
N ASP A 755 -30.01 1.41 -9.60
CA ASP A 755 -30.93 0.43 -10.19
C ASP A 755 -31.99 1.12 -11.09
N PRO A 756 -31.98 0.90 -12.43
CA PRO A 756 -32.95 1.48 -13.35
C PRO A 756 -34.41 1.15 -13.02
N ALA A 757 -34.69 -0.03 -12.47
CA ALA A 757 -36.04 -0.45 -12.12
C ALA A 757 -36.58 0.24 -10.85
N ARG A 758 -35.69 0.84 -10.05
CA ARG A 758 -36.05 1.55 -8.80
C ARG A 758 -35.92 3.07 -8.92
N ASN A 759 -35.02 3.56 -9.78
CA ASN A 759 -34.56 4.94 -9.74
C ASN A 759 -34.32 5.61 -11.11
N ALA A 760 -35.15 5.29 -12.10
CA ALA A 760 -35.07 5.84 -13.46
C ALA A 760 -35.00 7.38 -13.51
N ASP A 761 -35.70 8.10 -12.63
CA ASP A 761 -35.72 9.57 -12.63
C ASP A 761 -34.35 10.19 -12.30
N PHE A 762 -33.69 9.70 -11.25
CA PHE A 762 -32.33 10.11 -10.89
C PHE A 762 -31.33 9.75 -11.98
N LEU A 763 -31.41 8.54 -12.51
CA LEU A 763 -30.51 8.09 -13.58
C LEU A 763 -30.68 8.92 -14.86
N THR A 764 -31.93 9.30 -15.20
CA THR A 764 -32.22 10.17 -16.35
C THR A 764 -31.70 11.59 -16.15
N ASP A 765 -31.85 12.16 -14.94
CA ASP A 765 -31.34 13.50 -14.65
C ASP A 765 -29.81 13.53 -14.50
N LEU A 766 -29.21 12.45 -13.99
CA LEU A 766 -27.77 12.21 -13.97
C LEU A 766 -27.20 12.11 -15.39
N GLU A 767 -27.77 11.26 -16.25
CA GLU A 767 -27.35 11.14 -17.65
C GLU A 767 -27.58 12.41 -18.48
N ARG A 768 -28.54 13.25 -18.10
CA ARG A 768 -28.71 14.60 -18.66
C ARG A 768 -27.59 15.53 -18.18
N PHE A 769 -27.29 15.54 -16.89
CA PHE A 769 -26.31 16.44 -16.28
C PHE A 769 -24.87 16.12 -16.72
N VAL A 770 -24.43 14.86 -16.63
CA VAL A 770 -23.03 14.47 -16.88
C VAL A 770 -22.57 14.69 -18.32
N ARG A 771 -23.49 14.90 -19.28
CA ARG A 771 -23.13 15.20 -20.68
C ARG A 771 -22.23 16.44 -20.82
N LYS A 772 -22.44 17.50 -20.03
CA LYS A 772 -21.55 18.68 -20.07
C LYS A 772 -20.18 18.39 -19.41
N PRO A 773 -20.10 17.88 -18.16
CA PRO A 773 -18.84 17.43 -17.55
C PRO A 773 -18.05 16.42 -18.37
N GLN A 774 -18.71 15.46 -19.05
CA GLN A 774 -18.04 14.51 -19.95
C GLN A 774 -17.40 15.23 -21.14
N TRP A 775 -18.14 16.09 -21.86
CA TRP A 775 -17.61 16.79 -23.04
C TRP A 775 -16.52 17.81 -22.72
N ALA A 776 -16.72 18.65 -21.70
CA ALA A 776 -15.70 19.60 -21.26
C ALA A 776 -14.48 18.88 -20.65
N GLY A 777 -14.70 17.76 -19.93
CA GLY A 777 -13.64 16.89 -19.43
C GLY A 777 -12.74 16.31 -20.53
N TYR A 778 -13.25 16.05 -21.75
CA TYR A 778 -12.42 15.64 -22.89
C TYR A 778 -11.52 16.78 -23.39
N TRP A 779 -12.05 17.99 -23.49
CA TRP A 779 -11.24 19.16 -23.85
C TRP A 779 -10.14 19.42 -22.82
N ASN A 780 -10.50 19.37 -21.53
CA ASN A 780 -9.53 19.46 -20.43
C ASN A 780 -8.49 18.31 -20.48
N GLY A 781 -8.90 17.10 -20.89
CA GLY A 781 -7.98 15.96 -21.13
C GLY A 781 -6.98 16.20 -22.26
N LEU A 782 -7.43 16.78 -23.37
CA LEU A 782 -6.56 17.17 -24.49
C LEU A 782 -5.60 18.31 -24.09
N VAL A 783 -6.10 19.32 -23.38
CA VAL A 783 -5.30 20.44 -22.85
C VAL A 783 -4.23 19.93 -21.86
N GLN A 784 -4.62 19.14 -20.87
CA GLN A 784 -3.69 18.56 -19.89
C GLN A 784 -2.66 17.64 -20.58
N THR A 785 -3.06 16.88 -21.61
CA THR A 785 -2.14 16.04 -22.39
C THR A 785 -1.14 16.87 -23.18
N LEU A 786 -1.58 17.94 -23.86
CA LEU A 786 -0.70 18.87 -24.57
C LEU A 786 0.31 19.51 -23.61
N LEU A 787 -0.19 20.12 -22.52
CA LEU A 787 0.66 20.72 -21.49
C LEU A 787 1.68 19.72 -20.94
N LYS A 788 1.28 18.47 -20.65
CA LYS A 788 2.17 17.42 -20.12
C LYS A 788 3.36 17.11 -21.03
N VAL A 789 3.18 17.16 -22.37
CA VAL A 789 4.24 16.84 -23.34
C VAL A 789 5.03 18.06 -23.84
N THR A 790 4.50 19.28 -23.71
CA THR A 790 5.23 20.52 -24.08
C THR A 790 5.86 21.26 -22.90
N SER A 791 5.50 20.91 -21.67
CA SER A 791 6.10 21.49 -20.46
C SER A 791 7.54 21.00 -20.22
N PRO A 792 8.43 21.86 -19.67
CA PRO A 792 9.71 21.45 -19.11
C PRO A 792 9.59 20.25 -18.15
N GLY A 793 10.62 19.41 -18.09
CA GLY A 793 10.61 18.09 -17.47
C GLY A 793 10.85 16.97 -18.51
N GLY A 794 11.21 15.77 -18.04
CA GLY A 794 11.21 14.56 -18.86
C GLY A 794 9.80 14.30 -19.38
N SER A 795 9.61 14.39 -20.69
CA SER A 795 8.36 14.84 -21.32
C SER A 795 7.23 13.81 -21.26
N GLY A 796 6.56 13.81 -20.11
CA GLY A 796 5.30 13.12 -19.87
C GLY A 796 5.47 11.70 -19.32
N HIS A 797 4.78 11.47 -18.19
CA HIS A 797 4.38 10.14 -17.77
C HIS A 797 3.10 9.74 -18.53
N LEU A 798 3.19 8.72 -19.37
CA LEU A 798 2.04 8.14 -20.06
C LEU A 798 1.70 6.79 -19.40
N SER A 799 0.60 6.76 -18.67
CA SER A 799 -0.09 5.51 -18.35
C SER A 799 -0.98 5.10 -19.53
N GLY A 800 -1.63 3.93 -19.45
CA GLY A 800 -2.37 3.33 -20.57
C GLY A 800 -3.62 4.05 -21.07
N ASN A 801 -3.97 5.22 -20.52
CA ASN A 801 -5.20 5.97 -20.81
C ASN A 801 -5.15 6.74 -22.16
N ARG A 802 -4.73 6.08 -23.26
CA ARG A 802 -5.00 6.57 -24.63
C ARG A 802 -6.35 6.11 -25.18
N VAL A 803 -7.08 5.29 -24.43
CA VAL A 803 -8.54 5.20 -24.49
C VAL A 803 -9.06 5.88 -23.22
N LEU A 804 -10.12 6.68 -23.37
CA LEU A 804 -10.74 7.49 -22.32
C LEU A 804 -10.93 6.69 -21.01
N GLY A 805 -10.34 7.18 -19.93
CA GLY A 805 -10.04 6.47 -18.69
C GLY A 805 -11.24 6.13 -17.81
N LEU A 806 -12.11 5.26 -18.30
CA LEU A 806 -13.20 4.63 -17.56
C LEU A 806 -12.70 3.63 -16.49
N GLU A 807 -12.15 4.09 -15.37
CA GLU A 807 -11.92 3.25 -14.18
C GLU A 807 -11.97 4.06 -12.85
N PRO A 808 -13.08 4.04 -12.07
CA PRO A 808 -13.02 4.33 -10.63
C PRO A 808 -12.36 3.19 -9.85
N GLY A 809 -11.44 3.54 -8.94
CA GLY A 809 -11.02 2.68 -7.82
C GLY A 809 -10.03 1.56 -8.12
N ARG A 810 -9.45 1.46 -9.32
CA ARG A 810 -8.39 0.49 -9.63
C ARG A 810 -7.29 1.10 -10.50
N SER A 811 -6.13 1.30 -9.91
CA SER A 811 -4.90 1.76 -10.57
C SER A 811 -3.96 0.62 -11.01
N ARG A 812 -4.37 -0.64 -10.76
CA ARG A 812 -3.53 -1.84 -10.89
C ARG A 812 -4.17 -2.93 -11.77
N GLN A 813 -4.97 -2.55 -12.77
CA GLN A 813 -5.43 -3.49 -13.81
C GLN A 813 -4.40 -3.64 -14.92
N PRO A 814 -4.15 -4.86 -15.44
CA PRO A 814 -3.32 -5.05 -16.62
C PRO A 814 -4.06 -4.59 -17.89
N ALA A 815 -3.36 -3.94 -18.82
CA ALA A 815 -3.95 -3.57 -20.10
C ALA A 815 -4.32 -4.84 -20.90
N PRO A 816 -5.58 -4.99 -21.39
CA PRO A 816 -5.99 -6.18 -22.12
C PRO A 816 -5.21 -6.33 -23.44
N GLY A 817 -4.97 -7.58 -23.84
CA GLY A 817 -4.17 -7.89 -25.02
C GLY A 817 -4.83 -7.41 -26.31
N ARG A 818 -4.09 -6.58 -27.06
CA ARG A 818 -4.50 -5.82 -28.27
C ARG A 818 -5.32 -4.56 -27.97
N LEU A 819 -4.66 -3.41 -28.06
CA LEU A 819 -5.26 -2.07 -28.03
C LEU A 819 -6.02 -1.75 -29.35
N ARG A 820 -7.13 -2.45 -29.63
CA ARG A 820 -8.25 -1.93 -30.45
C ARG A 820 -9.47 -2.88 -30.47
N ALA A 821 -10.64 -2.27 -30.28
CA ALA A 821 -11.99 -2.77 -30.54
C ALA A 821 -12.55 -3.94 -29.67
N THR A 822 -13.72 -3.66 -29.07
CA THR A 822 -14.72 -4.57 -28.47
C THR A 822 -14.39 -5.30 -27.15
N SER A 823 -15.43 -5.35 -26.30
CA SER A 823 -15.52 -5.99 -24.96
C SER A 823 -15.76 -7.52 -25.05
N PRO A 824 -15.77 -8.32 -23.95
CA PRO A 824 -16.00 -7.95 -22.55
C PRO A 824 -15.00 -8.50 -21.49
N CYS A 825 -15.33 -8.21 -20.22
CA CYS A 825 -14.47 -8.28 -19.02
C CYS A 825 -14.48 -9.63 -18.26
N ALA A 826 -13.53 -9.81 -17.33
CA ALA A 826 -13.64 -10.79 -16.23
C ALA A 826 -12.78 -10.44 -14.97
N CYS A 827 -13.50 -10.17 -13.85
CA CYS A 827 -13.13 -10.51 -12.46
C CYS A 827 -12.07 -9.72 -11.62
N VAL A 828 -12.18 -9.97 -10.31
CA VAL A 828 -11.32 -9.68 -9.14
C VAL A 828 -10.95 -8.22 -8.80
N ALA A 829 -11.36 -7.79 -7.60
CA ALA A 829 -10.65 -6.83 -6.76
C ALA A 829 -10.67 -7.37 -5.33
N GLU A 830 -9.52 -7.56 -4.69
CA GLU A 830 -9.48 -8.22 -3.37
C GLU A 830 -8.22 -7.94 -2.51
N GLN A 831 -7.09 -7.55 -3.11
CA GLN A 831 -5.80 -7.55 -2.39
C GLN A 831 -5.48 -6.29 -1.57
N ALA A 832 -6.17 -5.16 -1.76
CA ALA A 832 -6.07 -4.03 -0.82
C ALA A 832 -6.74 -4.33 0.54
N VAL A 833 -7.48 -5.44 0.67
CA VAL A 833 -8.26 -5.81 1.86
C VAL A 833 -7.55 -6.90 2.68
N ARG A 834 -6.84 -7.82 2.01
CA ARG A 834 -6.26 -9.03 2.65
C ARG A 834 -5.15 -8.76 3.65
N GLY A 835 -4.46 -7.61 3.60
CA GLY A 835 -3.44 -7.22 4.60
C GLY A 835 -4.02 -7.00 6.01
N VAL A 836 -5.27 -6.56 6.12
CA VAL A 836 -5.91 -6.28 7.43
C VAL A 836 -6.93 -7.37 7.80
N SER A 837 -7.49 -8.10 6.82
CA SER A 837 -8.66 -8.96 7.03
C SER A 837 -8.41 -10.47 7.15
N ASN A 838 -7.17 -10.97 7.06
CA ASN A 838 -6.90 -12.41 7.21
C ASN A 838 -7.00 -12.90 8.68
N ALA A 839 -7.20 -11.96 9.61
CA ALA A 839 -7.55 -12.18 11.01
C ALA A 839 -8.99 -12.71 11.21
N GLY A 840 -9.29 -13.89 10.65
CA GLY A 840 -10.43 -14.72 11.04
C GLY A 840 -11.64 -14.73 10.11
N ARG A 841 -11.73 -15.77 9.26
CA ARG A 841 -12.98 -16.51 8.90
C ARG A 841 -12.62 -17.75 8.07
N GLY A 842 -12.29 -18.86 8.74
CA GLY A 842 -12.06 -20.14 8.09
C GLY A 842 -13.39 -20.83 7.70
N ALA A 843 -13.60 -21.07 6.41
CA ALA A 843 -14.65 -21.95 5.89
C ALA A 843 -14.08 -22.79 4.73
N PRO A 844 -14.44 -24.08 4.60
CA PRO A 844 -13.66 -25.02 3.78
C PRO A 844 -13.94 -24.91 2.27
N GLY A 845 -12.96 -24.40 1.53
CA GLY A 845 -12.89 -24.56 0.07
C GLY A 845 -12.50 -26.00 -0.30
N SER A 846 -13.30 -26.65 -1.15
CA SER A 846 -13.04 -28.04 -1.58
C SER A 846 -12.08 -28.11 -2.77
N SER A 847 -11.19 -29.11 -2.76
CA SER A 847 -10.25 -29.41 -3.85
C SER A 847 -10.42 -30.89 -4.30
N PRO A 848 -10.36 -31.21 -5.61
CA PRO A 848 -10.84 -32.50 -6.10
C PRO A 848 -9.77 -33.61 -6.11
N ALA A 849 -9.99 -34.68 -5.34
CA ALA A 849 -9.21 -35.93 -5.40
C ALA A 849 -10.10 -37.18 -5.57
N ARG A 850 -9.55 -38.25 -6.14
CA ARG A 850 -10.30 -39.44 -6.59
C ARG A 850 -10.17 -40.64 -5.64
N ARG A 851 -11.32 -41.19 -5.21
CA ARG A 851 -11.50 -42.56 -4.66
C ARG A 851 -10.77 -42.79 -3.31
N THR A 852 -11.08 -43.82 -2.50
CA THR A 852 -11.88 -45.05 -2.66
C THR A 852 -13.02 -45.19 -1.65
N ARG A 853 -13.96 -46.11 -1.91
CA ARG A 853 -14.95 -46.56 -0.91
C ARG A 853 -14.32 -47.50 0.10
N GLN A 854 -14.69 -47.38 1.37
CA GLN A 854 -15.09 -48.53 2.17
C GLN A 854 -16.22 -48.12 3.11
N THR A 855 -17.18 -49.02 3.32
CA THR A 855 -18.43 -48.77 4.05
C THR A 855 -18.60 -49.79 5.15
N LEU A 856 -18.67 -49.34 6.40
CA LEU A 856 -19.21 -50.00 7.60
C LEU A 856 -19.25 -48.92 8.71
N GLY A 857 -20.23 -48.87 9.61
CA GLY A 857 -21.47 -49.63 9.64
C GLY A 857 -22.14 -49.59 11.01
N LEU A 858 -23.43 -49.24 11.03
CA LEU A 858 -24.36 -49.33 12.18
C LEU A 858 -24.15 -48.36 13.36
N ALA A 859 -25.26 -48.10 14.03
CA ALA A 859 -25.42 -47.32 15.25
C ALA A 859 -26.47 -48.07 16.13
N PRO A 860 -27.28 -47.42 16.96
CA PRO A 860 -26.99 -46.83 18.27
C PRO A 860 -27.73 -47.57 19.42
N ARG A 861 -27.50 -47.17 20.69
CA ARG A 861 -28.47 -47.27 21.82
C ARG A 861 -27.97 -46.45 23.04
N THR A 862 -28.76 -45.51 23.57
CA THR A 862 -29.59 -45.59 24.80
C THR A 862 -28.85 -46.03 26.09
N GLY A 863 -28.93 -45.34 27.23
CA GLY A 863 -29.51 -44.02 27.52
C GLY A 863 -30.08 -43.85 28.94
N SER A 864 -30.31 -42.60 29.34
CA SER A 864 -31.17 -42.11 30.46
C SER A 864 -30.73 -42.32 31.93
N GLN A 865 -31.25 -41.42 32.78
CA GLN A 865 -31.32 -41.42 34.27
C GLN A 865 -30.07 -41.03 35.09
N GLU A 866 -30.17 -40.35 36.26
CA GLU A 866 -31.17 -39.41 36.81
C GLU A 866 -30.65 -38.74 38.13
N LYS A 867 -31.32 -37.67 38.60
CA LYS A 867 -31.38 -37.11 40.00
C LYS A 867 -30.40 -36.02 40.49
N THR A 868 -30.95 -34.79 40.46
CA THR A 868 -30.84 -33.65 41.41
C THR A 868 -31.62 -33.94 42.73
N PRO A 869 -31.91 -33.01 43.70
CA PRO A 869 -31.73 -31.54 43.85
C PRO A 869 -30.99 -31.17 45.18
N SER A 870 -31.15 -30.05 45.93
CA SER A 870 -32.01 -28.81 46.00
C SER A 870 -31.29 -27.76 46.89
N GLY A 871 -31.67 -26.48 47.02
CA GLY A 871 -32.80 -25.68 46.50
C GLY A 871 -32.33 -24.27 46.06
N VAL A 872 -32.80 -23.11 46.53
CA VAL A 872 -33.91 -22.69 47.44
C VAL A 872 -34.39 -21.28 47.01
N HIS A 873 -35.71 -21.10 46.74
CA HIS A 873 -36.52 -19.83 46.67
C HIS A 873 -36.01 -18.60 45.85
N THR A 874 -36.80 -17.67 45.26
CA THR A 874 -38.24 -17.40 44.99
C THR A 874 -38.30 -16.35 43.84
N GLY A 875 -39.40 -16.03 43.14
CA GLY A 875 -40.77 -16.61 43.08
C GLY A 875 -41.84 -15.59 42.59
N THR A 876 -42.65 -15.96 41.57
CA THR A 876 -43.88 -15.26 41.06
C THR A 876 -43.73 -13.84 40.44
N LEU A 877 -44.53 -13.37 39.44
CA LEU A 877 -45.91 -13.72 39.00
C LEU A 877 -46.25 -13.21 37.55
N ARG A 878 -47.25 -13.85 36.89
CA ARG A 878 -48.15 -13.37 35.78
C ARG A 878 -47.63 -13.07 34.34
N ALA A 879 -48.22 -13.81 33.39
CA ALA A 879 -48.53 -13.40 31.99
C ALA A 879 -50.04 -13.01 31.88
N PRO A 880 -50.69 -12.79 30.69
CA PRO A 880 -51.08 -13.94 29.81
C PRO A 880 -51.48 -13.70 28.31
N ARG A 881 -51.72 -14.83 27.59
CA ARG A 881 -52.74 -15.12 26.52
C ARG A 881 -52.56 -14.72 25.02
N GLY A 882 -52.96 -15.67 24.15
CA GLY A 882 -53.36 -15.46 22.73
C GLY A 882 -52.73 -16.43 21.70
N LEU A 883 -52.99 -17.75 21.66
CA LEU A 883 -54.12 -18.49 21.01
C LEU A 883 -54.16 -18.50 19.46
N GLY A 884 -54.36 -19.69 18.86
CA GLY A 884 -54.77 -19.87 17.43
C GLY A 884 -53.85 -20.74 16.54
N ARG A 885 -53.64 -22.04 16.81
CA ARG A 885 -54.39 -23.19 16.23
C ARG A 885 -54.45 -23.33 14.67
N SER A 886 -53.74 -24.36 14.18
CA SER A 886 -54.27 -25.42 13.27
C SER A 886 -54.43 -25.07 11.75
N ARG A 887 -54.54 -26.02 10.79
CA ARG A 887 -54.50 -27.51 10.78
C ARG A 887 -54.36 -28.04 9.33
N ARG A 888 -53.64 -29.17 9.14
CA ARG A 888 -53.90 -30.24 8.10
C ARG A 888 -53.83 -29.85 6.59
N SER A 889 -53.77 -30.79 5.62
CA SER A 889 -53.07 -32.10 5.53
C SER A 889 -53.22 -32.77 4.15
N GLY A 890 -52.15 -33.40 3.64
CA GLY A 890 -52.24 -34.74 3.00
C GLY A 890 -52.29 -34.86 1.47
N HIS A 891 -51.48 -35.80 0.96
CA HIS A 891 -51.83 -36.90 0.02
C HIS A 891 -52.38 -36.63 -1.41
N CYS A 892 -52.10 -37.45 -2.45
CA CYS A 892 -51.01 -38.43 -2.71
C CYS A 892 -51.06 -38.97 -4.18
N LEU A 893 -50.08 -39.82 -4.55
CA LEU A 893 -50.12 -40.94 -5.55
C LEU A 893 -50.15 -40.69 -7.10
N ARG A 894 -49.05 -41.14 -7.78
CA ARG A 894 -48.92 -42.08 -8.95
C ARG A 894 -49.82 -41.90 -10.22
N ALA A 895 -49.39 -42.18 -11.47
CA ALA A 895 -48.68 -43.38 -11.98
C ALA A 895 -48.10 -43.17 -13.43
N ARG A 896 -46.91 -43.71 -13.79
CA ARG A 896 -46.57 -44.96 -14.58
C ARG A 896 -46.64 -44.94 -16.14
N GLY A 897 -45.50 -45.32 -16.77
CA GLY A 897 -45.33 -45.86 -18.15
C GLY A 897 -43.86 -45.75 -18.60
N ARG A 898 -43.02 -46.82 -18.67
CA ARG A 898 -42.82 -47.85 -19.72
C ARG A 898 -42.47 -47.28 -21.12
N GLY A 899 -41.36 -47.65 -21.79
CA GLY A 899 -40.17 -48.45 -21.39
C GLY A 899 -39.36 -49.02 -22.59
N GLN A 900 -38.20 -49.65 -22.31
CA GLN A 900 -37.38 -50.49 -23.25
C GLN A 900 -36.69 -49.77 -24.45
N SER A 901 -35.56 -50.22 -25.05
CA SER A 901 -34.59 -51.29 -24.71
C SER A 901 -33.16 -50.99 -25.27
N ARG A 902 -32.23 -51.96 -25.15
CA ARG A 902 -30.73 -51.94 -25.27
C ARG A 902 -30.31 -52.83 -26.50
N PRO A 903 -29.03 -53.20 -26.83
CA PRO A 903 -27.69 -52.76 -26.35
C PRO A 903 -26.47 -52.74 -27.37
N HIS A 904 -25.29 -52.27 -26.90
CA HIS A 904 -23.93 -52.87 -27.01
C HIS A 904 -22.99 -52.89 -28.27
N ARG A 905 -21.72 -52.48 -27.96
CA ARG A 905 -20.39 -53.08 -28.28
C ARG A 905 -19.74 -52.89 -29.67
N GLY A 906 -18.45 -52.51 -29.66
CA GLY A 906 -17.51 -52.68 -30.78
C GLY A 906 -16.41 -51.61 -30.88
N GLY A 907 -15.19 -52.03 -31.21
CA GLY A 907 -14.02 -51.25 -31.68
C GLY A 907 -13.02 -52.26 -32.29
N PRO A 908 -11.73 -51.96 -32.53
CA PRO A 908 -11.02 -50.66 -32.48
C PRO A 908 -10.04 -50.47 -33.69
N VAL A 909 -9.06 -49.55 -33.57
CA VAL A 909 -7.76 -49.43 -34.29
C VAL A 909 -7.74 -48.95 -35.77
N LEU A 910 -6.86 -47.96 -36.05
CA LEU A 910 -5.85 -47.86 -37.12
C LEU A 910 -5.66 -46.44 -37.72
N ASP A 911 -4.38 -46.11 -37.87
CA ASP A 911 -3.70 -45.01 -38.57
C ASP A 911 -2.62 -45.72 -39.47
N PRO A 912 -1.86 -45.12 -40.41
CA PRO A 912 -1.83 -43.77 -40.99
C PRO A 912 -1.83 -43.75 -42.56
N LEU A 913 -1.58 -42.59 -43.20
CA LEU A 913 -0.41 -42.34 -44.10
C LEU A 913 -0.48 -41.12 -45.06
N ARG A 914 0.54 -40.24 -44.93
CA ARG A 914 1.38 -39.55 -45.96
C ARG A 914 0.83 -38.73 -47.15
N SER A 915 1.64 -37.69 -47.44
CA SER A 915 1.92 -37.04 -48.74
C SER A 915 0.95 -35.94 -49.21
N GLN A 916 1.36 -34.94 -50.03
CA GLN A 916 2.66 -34.73 -50.70
C GLN A 916 3.09 -33.24 -50.70
N LEU A 917 4.21 -32.90 -51.36
CA LEU A 917 4.95 -31.63 -51.24
C LEU A 917 4.85 -30.71 -52.46
N SER A 918 5.14 -29.43 -52.20
CA SER A 918 5.68 -28.42 -53.14
C SER A 918 4.73 -27.79 -54.18
N SER A 919 4.74 -26.45 -54.24
CA SER A 919 5.73 -25.77 -55.07
C SER A 919 6.05 -24.39 -54.48
N ALA A 920 7.08 -23.71 -54.99
CA ALA A 920 7.47 -22.36 -54.54
C ALA A 920 7.87 -21.49 -55.73
N ALA A 921 7.50 -20.22 -55.70
CA ALA A 921 7.95 -19.18 -56.64
C ALA A 921 8.41 -17.94 -55.84
N ARG A 922 9.40 -17.22 -56.35
CA ARG A 922 10.11 -16.15 -55.63
C ARG A 922 9.86 -14.76 -56.25
N VAL A 923 9.73 -13.78 -55.36
CA VAL A 923 10.30 -12.41 -55.47
C VAL A 923 9.84 -11.53 -56.64
N ARG A 924 9.24 -10.38 -56.29
CA ARG A 924 9.80 -9.07 -56.68
C ARG A 924 9.40 -8.00 -55.65
N VAL A 925 10.28 -7.00 -55.51
CA VAL A 925 10.05 -5.76 -54.76
C VAL A 925 9.66 -4.67 -55.77
N GLY A 926 8.77 -3.76 -55.38
CA GLY A 926 8.39 -2.58 -56.16
C GLY A 926 7.75 -1.55 -55.23
N GLU A 927 8.12 -0.28 -55.41
CA GLU A 927 7.66 0.85 -54.59
C GLU A 927 6.35 1.45 -55.14
N HIS A 928 5.92 2.58 -54.55
CA HIS A 928 4.63 3.28 -54.69
C HIS A 928 3.54 2.75 -53.74
N GLY A 929 2.70 3.59 -53.14
CA GLY A 929 2.66 5.06 -53.16
C GLY A 929 1.42 5.54 -52.40
N ALA A 930 1.52 6.62 -51.62
CA ALA A 930 0.45 6.98 -50.68
C ALA A 930 -0.74 7.65 -51.37
N HIS A 931 -1.92 7.00 -51.34
CA HIS A 931 -3.25 7.62 -51.33
C HIS A 931 -4.34 6.54 -51.12
N LEU A 932 -5.09 6.61 -50.00
CA LEU A 932 -6.49 6.12 -49.80
C LEU A 932 -6.81 5.91 -48.30
N SER A 933 -7.18 6.99 -47.58
CA SER A 933 -7.71 6.86 -46.20
C SER A 933 -8.73 7.93 -45.77
N THR A 934 -8.94 8.99 -46.57
CA THR A 934 -9.80 10.14 -46.20
C THR A 934 -11.28 10.00 -46.58
N GLN A 935 -11.70 8.96 -47.33
CA GLN A 935 -13.07 8.79 -47.82
C GLN A 935 -13.98 7.86 -46.99
N ARG A 936 -13.61 7.50 -45.75
CA ARG A 936 -14.47 6.70 -44.84
C ARG A 936 -14.86 7.39 -43.52
N PHE A 937 -14.55 8.66 -43.35
CA PHE A 937 -15.02 9.46 -42.19
C PHE A 937 -16.16 10.43 -42.53
N ALA A 938 -16.27 10.87 -43.79
CA ALA A 938 -17.32 11.79 -44.25
C ALA A 938 -18.70 11.14 -44.43
N ALA A 939 -18.80 9.81 -44.49
CA ALA A 939 -20.03 9.08 -44.84
C ALA A 939 -20.99 8.81 -43.65
N SER A 940 -20.71 9.36 -42.47
CA SER A 940 -21.49 9.13 -41.23
C SER A 940 -22.12 10.40 -40.64
N LEU A 941 -22.13 11.50 -41.41
CA LEU A 941 -22.62 12.83 -41.01
C LEU A 941 -23.78 13.34 -41.88
N ALA A 942 -24.44 12.46 -42.63
CA ALA A 942 -25.35 12.82 -43.73
C ALA A 942 -26.76 12.21 -43.63
N GLU A 943 -27.26 11.92 -42.43
CA GLU A 943 -28.65 11.44 -42.19
C GLU A 943 -29.36 12.23 -41.08
N HIS A 944 -29.71 13.49 -41.38
CA HIS A 944 -30.97 14.18 -41.00
C HIS A 944 -30.84 15.70 -41.27
N PRO A 945 -31.69 16.31 -42.12
CA PRO A 945 -31.61 17.75 -42.42
C PRO A 945 -32.63 18.59 -41.62
N ASP A 946 -32.17 19.69 -41.01
CA ASP A 946 -33.00 20.89 -40.76
C ASP A 946 -32.08 22.12 -40.73
N GLU A 947 -32.07 22.90 -41.81
CA GLU A 947 -31.03 23.91 -42.11
C GLU A 947 -31.11 25.20 -41.25
N ARG A 948 -31.97 25.24 -40.21
CA ARG A 948 -32.34 26.48 -39.51
C ARG A 948 -31.54 26.80 -38.24
N ASP A 949 -30.77 25.86 -37.70
CA ASP A 949 -30.02 26.07 -36.45
C ASP A 949 -28.52 26.44 -36.66
N LEU A 950 -27.97 26.27 -37.86
CA LEU A 950 -26.58 26.67 -38.15
C LEU A 950 -26.38 28.19 -38.06
N ASP A 951 -27.31 28.98 -38.61
CA ASP A 951 -27.28 30.46 -38.59
C ASP A 951 -27.40 31.06 -37.17
N ARG A 952 -27.76 30.22 -36.18
CA ARG A 952 -27.81 30.55 -34.74
C ARG A 952 -26.55 30.17 -33.96
N LEU A 953 -25.71 29.29 -34.50
CA LEU A 953 -24.47 28.83 -33.87
C LEU A 953 -23.26 29.70 -34.22
N GLU A 954 -23.28 30.43 -35.34
CA GLU A 954 -22.23 31.42 -35.67
C GLU A 954 -22.44 32.80 -35.00
N ARG A 955 -23.51 32.98 -34.21
CA ARG A 955 -23.87 34.26 -33.56
C ARG A 955 -23.96 34.15 -32.03
N ARG A 956 -23.25 33.20 -31.43
CA ARG A 956 -23.19 32.93 -29.98
C ARG A 956 -21.81 32.46 -29.53
#